data_AF-A0A1S1YT45-F1
#
_entry.id   AF-A0A1S1YT45-F1
#
_cell.length_a   1.000
_cell.length_b   1.000
_cell.length_c   1.000
_cell.angle_alpha   90.00
_cell.angle_beta   90.00
_cell.angle_gamma   90.00
#
_symmetry.space_group_name_H-M   'P 1'
#
loop_
_entity.id
_entity.type
_entity.pdbx_description
1 polymer ?
#
loop_
_entity_poly.entity_id
_entity_poly.type
_entity_poly.pdbx_seq_one_letter_code
_entity_poly.pdbx_strand_id
1 'polypeptide(L)'
;MKYHIYKIVVFLFVFGGVFVPNTFAQDEDEATKREREQFENVDYKKYFPIIKPNADFKITEPALHKLKKIIRYQPLEVNPLFQVSEYYFQRINDFDVLQQYQALHSTCDSALRYIDLFENQLTEKEVKKKWKKYYMEFLQFPANKDLVLEKVTLIEIKNELNRRREVLTKQKTEVDSIYINFKECINEYLIANKYFREVCGTYPTIKELYILAENDAVFDKMLPIKEHYLKSLEAFERYNQALKVHPMKGYTTEVIEEDILNYRIHGLTTNSFLEGDIKLWNYADWYDQTLDYYRKEILPMRELVINYDHYLNSVLKEKENSTIPSEDQFYLDIRKIGKIKKYDPNAYPVNIFEYKEQKINLLNQISYSNILNSGQKGDLKYIRSQADIWTECRKAIDKLDHINTNKESLGYKKHAQFFTQEYNDELSNYVGNQRAEIDITQTNAEVLLKNIIVDYFSTNPSDSVQFIPYQKDSISLEVIQETDSLVVRKINTLYTRPNKNNHTLLIGTIKDKNQVNIFVADIDSANEINWLTKHPLNTKDYQGNASIDIPSITVKGGAIHLMVSLQGIKKEKTSIEIDNQVILVDTRNGNLMNEIPMLSKKYPRVFEYLQESKSYLIGFKGDSKLNIQEYDTLTIQNIKIDGEILWNTNLLMQGMLTEIIALPTQYLIVANINKLSNMTGSNTLIAENSEFGNFNTAILKLDTFGKAVNGTVLKSSQPYETIFALSDYDNTLNLIGVKGNFSTTKDYNTRELMLINMRINNFKVEEKNIQ
;
A
#
# COMPACT_ATOMS: atom_id res chain seq x y z
N MET A 1 -49.93 12.17 32.95
CA MET A 1 -50.99 11.19 33.30
C MET A 1 -50.32 10.12 34.15
N LYS A 2 -50.47 10.01 35.49
CA LYS A 2 -51.68 9.85 36.34
C LYS A 2 -52.53 8.66 35.84
N TYR A 3 -52.38 7.42 36.35
CA TYR A 3 -53.01 6.77 37.54
C TYR A 3 -53.76 5.50 37.03
N HIS A 4 -54.12 4.43 37.78
CA HIS A 4 -54.03 3.99 39.20
C HIS A 4 -53.55 2.51 39.26
N ILE A 5 -52.73 2.06 40.23
CA ILE A 5 -53.03 1.55 41.61
C ILE A 5 -53.88 0.25 41.71
N TYR A 6 -53.20 -0.81 42.20
CA TYR A 6 -53.64 -1.97 43.01
C TYR A 6 -55.13 -2.23 43.30
N LYS A 7 -55.50 -3.52 43.27
CA LYS A 7 -56.22 -4.18 44.39
C LYS A 7 -56.04 -5.71 44.43
N ILE A 8 -55.62 -6.20 45.60
CA ILE A 8 -55.72 -7.61 46.01
C ILE A 8 -57.11 -7.81 46.65
N VAL A 9 -57.78 -8.92 46.35
CA VAL A 9 -58.88 -9.44 47.18
C VAL A 9 -58.68 -10.95 47.37
N VAL A 10 -58.40 -11.35 48.60
CA VAL A 10 -58.53 -12.72 49.08
C VAL A 10 -60.02 -12.97 49.31
N PHE A 11 -60.55 -14.12 48.88
CA PHE A 11 -61.80 -14.64 49.43
C PHE A 11 -61.76 -16.15 49.63
N LEU A 12 -61.66 -16.55 50.90
CA LEU A 12 -62.00 -17.89 51.37
C LEU A 12 -63.51 -18.09 51.27
N PHE A 13 -63.96 -19.26 50.81
CA PHE A 13 -65.27 -19.76 51.20
C PHE A 13 -65.25 -21.28 51.42
N VAL A 14 -65.64 -21.66 52.64
CA VAL A 14 -65.84 -23.03 53.10
C VAL A 14 -67.31 -23.13 53.51
N PHE A 15 -68.03 -24.05 52.87
CA PHE A 15 -69.37 -24.56 53.20
C PHE A 15 -70.53 -23.54 53.41
N GLY A 16 -71.45 -23.56 52.44
CA GLY A 16 -72.86 -23.22 52.63
C GLY A 16 -73.69 -24.08 51.68
N GLY A 17 -74.58 -24.92 52.22
CA GLY A 17 -75.34 -25.89 51.41
C GLY A 17 -76.42 -25.21 50.57
N VAL A 18 -76.48 -25.53 49.27
CA VAL A 18 -77.60 -25.19 48.38
C VAL A 18 -78.04 -26.45 47.66
N PHE A 19 -79.28 -26.86 47.91
CA PHE A 19 -80.00 -27.83 47.07
C PHE A 19 -80.15 -27.22 45.66
N VAL A 20 -79.51 -27.81 44.65
CA VAL A 20 -79.78 -27.51 43.25
C VAL A 20 -80.69 -28.62 42.70
N PRO A 21 -81.88 -28.30 42.18
CA PRO A 21 -82.78 -29.32 41.65
C PRO A 21 -82.26 -29.92 40.34
N ASN A 22 -82.60 -31.19 40.09
CA ASN A 22 -82.49 -31.79 38.76
C ASN A 22 -83.26 -30.94 37.74
N THR A 23 -82.59 -30.49 36.67
CA THR A 23 -82.88 -30.85 35.25
C THR A 23 -82.13 -29.91 34.31
N PHE A 24 -81.05 -30.40 33.70
CA PHE A 24 -80.63 -30.00 32.36
C PHE A 24 -80.01 -31.22 31.68
N ALA A 25 -80.83 -32.00 30.99
CA ALA A 25 -80.32 -32.97 30.05
C ALA A 25 -79.80 -32.19 28.83
N GLN A 26 -78.49 -32.00 28.73
CA GLN A 26 -77.88 -31.86 27.41
C GLN A 26 -78.07 -33.19 26.71
N ASP A 27 -78.52 -33.16 25.45
CA ASP A 27 -78.56 -34.37 24.61
C ASP A 27 -77.14 -34.92 24.47
N GLU A 28 -76.88 -36.00 25.19
CA GLU A 28 -75.62 -36.73 25.15
C GLU A 28 -75.54 -37.46 23.82
N ASP A 29 -74.56 -37.08 22.99
CA ASP A 29 -74.33 -37.68 21.68
C ASP A 29 -74.31 -39.22 21.74
N GLU A 30 -74.87 -39.87 20.72
CA GLU A 30 -75.07 -41.32 20.70
C GLU A 30 -73.76 -42.10 20.94
N ALA A 31 -72.61 -41.59 20.48
CA ALA A 31 -71.33 -42.25 20.70
C ALA A 31 -70.94 -42.20 22.19
N THR A 32 -71.20 -41.08 22.88
CA THR A 32 -70.92 -40.93 24.32
C THR A 32 -71.87 -41.79 25.15
N LYS A 33 -73.15 -41.86 24.78
CA LYS A 33 -74.14 -42.73 25.43
C LYS A 33 -73.80 -44.21 25.27
N ARG A 34 -73.47 -44.67 24.05
CA ARG A 34 -73.01 -46.05 23.79
C ARG A 34 -71.72 -46.38 24.54
N GLU A 35 -70.80 -45.42 24.67
CA GLU A 35 -69.59 -45.60 25.47
C GLU A 35 -69.91 -45.75 26.97
N ARG A 36 -70.80 -44.91 27.54
CA ARG A 36 -71.23 -45.08 28.93
C ARG A 36 -71.88 -46.45 29.14
N GLU A 37 -72.85 -46.82 28.32
CA GLU A 37 -73.54 -48.11 28.40
C GLU A 37 -72.56 -49.30 28.32
N GLN A 38 -71.50 -49.18 27.50
CA GLN A 38 -70.45 -50.19 27.39
C GLN A 38 -69.60 -50.31 28.67
N PHE A 39 -69.21 -49.21 29.32
CA PHE A 39 -68.20 -49.24 30.40
C PHE A 39 -68.76 -49.12 31.82
N GLU A 40 -69.95 -48.57 32.02
CA GLU A 40 -70.61 -48.45 33.32
C GLU A 40 -70.95 -49.84 33.91
N ASN A 41 -71.41 -50.76 33.06
CA ASN A 41 -71.82 -52.13 33.44
C ASN A 41 -70.76 -53.22 33.15
N VAL A 42 -69.50 -52.86 32.82
CA VAL A 42 -68.45 -53.85 32.55
C VAL A 42 -68.06 -54.62 33.81
N ASP A 43 -68.06 -55.95 33.73
CA ASP A 43 -67.53 -56.82 34.78
C ASP A 43 -65.99 -56.77 34.75
N TYR A 44 -65.40 -55.86 35.53
CA TYR A 44 -63.94 -55.71 35.63
C TYR A 44 -63.23 -57.02 36.00
N LYS A 45 -63.90 -57.95 36.69
CA LYS A 45 -63.36 -59.28 37.03
C LYS A 45 -63.05 -60.13 35.78
N LYS A 46 -63.78 -59.94 34.68
CA LYS A 46 -63.51 -60.60 33.38
C LYS A 46 -62.41 -59.88 32.60
N TYR A 47 -62.21 -58.59 32.85
CA TYR A 47 -61.20 -57.79 32.18
C TYR A 47 -59.80 -57.96 32.80
N PHE A 48 -59.71 -57.97 34.13
CA PHE A 48 -58.46 -58.07 34.89
C PHE A 48 -57.52 -59.21 34.44
N PRO A 49 -57.96 -60.46 34.18
CA PRO A 49 -57.06 -61.54 33.74
C PRO A 49 -56.33 -61.29 32.41
N ILE A 50 -56.87 -60.40 31.55
CA ILE A 50 -56.32 -60.07 30.22
C ILE A 50 -55.22 -59.01 30.33
N ILE A 51 -55.18 -58.28 31.45
CA ILE A 51 -54.29 -57.14 31.71
C ILE A 51 -53.57 -57.26 33.05
N LYS A 52 -53.53 -58.47 33.63
CA LYS A 52 -53.01 -58.69 34.99
C LYS A 52 -51.52 -58.32 35.01
N PRO A 53 -51.06 -57.59 36.04
CA PRO A 53 -49.68 -57.11 36.04
C PRO A 53 -48.77 -58.24 36.52
N ASN A 54 -47.76 -58.59 35.73
CA ASN A 54 -46.63 -59.39 36.18
C ASN A 54 -45.34 -58.82 35.54
N ALA A 55 -44.18 -59.36 35.91
CA ALA A 55 -42.89 -58.85 35.43
C ALA A 55 -42.64 -59.02 33.92
N ASP A 56 -43.32 -59.96 33.27
CA ASP A 56 -43.06 -60.39 31.88
C ASP A 56 -44.12 -59.88 30.88
N PHE A 57 -45.23 -59.29 31.36
CA PHE A 57 -46.39 -58.91 30.57
C PHE A 57 -46.47 -57.39 30.36
N LYS A 58 -46.20 -56.94 29.13
CA LYS A 58 -46.38 -55.52 28.75
C LYS A 58 -47.86 -55.19 28.47
N ILE A 59 -48.39 -54.19 29.17
CA ILE A 59 -49.74 -53.66 28.91
C ILE A 59 -49.74 -52.89 27.58
N THR A 60 -50.71 -53.15 26.70
CA THR A 60 -50.77 -52.57 25.35
C THR A 60 -51.56 -51.25 25.30
N GLU A 61 -51.30 -50.39 24.30
CA GLU A 61 -52.03 -49.12 24.10
C GLU A 61 -53.58 -49.28 24.06
N PRO A 62 -54.16 -50.29 23.36
CA PRO A 62 -55.61 -50.50 23.40
C PRO A 62 -56.14 -50.91 24.78
N ALA A 63 -55.31 -51.54 25.61
CA ALA A 63 -55.64 -51.87 27.00
C ALA A 63 -55.59 -50.62 27.90
N LEU A 64 -54.58 -49.74 27.74
CA LEU A 64 -54.53 -48.44 28.42
C LEU A 64 -55.79 -47.60 28.16
N HIS A 65 -56.22 -47.49 26.90
CA HIS A 65 -57.41 -46.72 26.55
C HIS A 65 -58.68 -47.27 27.23
N LYS A 66 -58.84 -48.59 27.28
CA LYS A 66 -59.96 -49.24 27.99
C LYS A 66 -59.87 -49.04 29.50
N LEU A 67 -58.69 -49.16 30.09
CA LEU A 67 -58.44 -48.87 31.51
C LEU A 67 -58.83 -47.44 31.90
N LYS A 68 -58.46 -46.44 31.09
CA LYS A 68 -58.85 -45.04 31.30
C LYS A 68 -60.36 -44.83 31.23
N LYS A 69 -61.07 -45.54 30.33
CA LYS A 69 -62.54 -45.54 30.29
C LYS A 69 -63.15 -46.19 31.53
N ILE A 70 -62.61 -47.32 32.00
CA ILE A 70 -63.05 -47.98 33.24
C ILE A 70 -62.88 -47.04 34.44
N ILE A 71 -61.76 -46.34 34.58
CA ILE A 71 -61.55 -45.34 35.65
C ILE A 71 -62.60 -44.21 35.60
N ARG A 72 -62.99 -43.77 34.39
CA ARG A 72 -64.00 -42.72 34.19
C ARG A 72 -65.41 -43.15 34.58
N TYR A 73 -65.82 -44.36 34.20
CA TYR A 73 -67.21 -44.84 34.37
C TYR A 73 -67.41 -45.72 35.61
N GLN A 74 -66.35 -46.25 36.22
CA GLN A 74 -66.37 -47.06 37.44
C GLN A 74 -65.37 -46.52 38.49
N PRO A 75 -65.53 -45.28 38.99
CA PRO A 75 -64.57 -44.61 39.88
C PRO A 75 -64.40 -45.27 41.27
N LEU A 76 -65.19 -46.29 41.59
CA LEU A 76 -65.08 -47.09 42.82
C LEU A 76 -64.19 -48.34 42.68
N GLU A 77 -63.82 -48.73 41.45
CA GLU A 77 -62.84 -49.80 41.24
C GLU A 77 -61.42 -49.21 41.23
N VAL A 78 -60.66 -49.52 42.29
CA VAL A 78 -59.37 -48.88 42.58
C VAL A 78 -58.22 -49.50 41.78
N ASN A 79 -58.24 -50.82 41.55
CA ASN A 79 -57.16 -51.54 40.85
C ASN A 79 -56.82 -51.03 39.42
N PRO A 80 -57.77 -50.60 38.56
CA PRO A 80 -57.47 -49.95 37.29
C PRO A 80 -56.43 -48.83 37.36
N LEU A 81 -56.39 -48.02 38.43
CA LEU A 81 -55.41 -46.94 38.61
C LEU A 81 -53.98 -47.51 38.68
N PHE A 82 -53.79 -48.63 39.39
CA PHE A 82 -52.51 -49.33 39.44
C PHE A 82 -52.12 -49.88 38.06
N GLN A 83 -53.04 -50.46 37.30
CA GLN A 83 -52.76 -50.96 35.95
C GLN A 83 -52.32 -49.85 34.98
N VAL A 84 -52.88 -48.64 35.13
CA VAL A 84 -52.41 -47.48 34.36
C VAL A 84 -51.02 -47.03 34.81
N SER A 85 -50.70 -47.08 36.11
CA SER A 85 -49.34 -46.79 36.58
C SER A 85 -48.31 -47.84 36.13
N GLU A 86 -48.67 -49.12 36.12
CA GLU A 86 -47.87 -50.24 35.59
C GLU A 86 -47.49 -50.00 34.14
N TYR A 87 -48.49 -49.71 33.29
CA TYR A 87 -48.27 -49.40 31.88
C TYR A 87 -47.21 -48.30 31.66
N TYR A 88 -47.28 -47.21 32.42
CA TYR A 88 -46.31 -46.12 32.29
C TYR A 88 -44.93 -46.53 32.85
N PHE A 89 -44.90 -47.24 33.98
CA PHE A 89 -43.67 -47.76 34.60
C PHE A 89 -42.92 -48.72 33.67
N GLN A 90 -43.62 -49.59 32.94
CA GLN A 90 -43.04 -50.54 31.98
C GLN A 90 -42.37 -49.88 30.77
N ARG A 91 -42.75 -48.64 30.43
CA ARG A 91 -42.26 -47.93 29.24
C ARG A 91 -41.08 -47.00 29.50
N ILE A 92 -40.68 -46.74 30.75
CA ILE A 92 -39.62 -45.75 31.06
C ILE A 92 -38.27 -46.08 30.40
N ASN A 93 -37.99 -47.37 30.17
CA ASN A 93 -36.77 -47.86 29.53
C ASN A 93 -36.90 -48.03 28.00
N ASP A 94 -38.09 -47.79 27.43
CA ASP A 94 -38.34 -47.89 25.98
C ASP A 94 -38.05 -46.57 25.24
N PHE A 95 -37.70 -45.49 25.95
CA PHE A 95 -37.46 -44.15 25.39
C PHE A 95 -35.96 -43.86 25.22
N ASP A 96 -35.64 -43.13 24.15
CA ASP A 96 -34.32 -42.55 23.97
C ASP A 96 -34.12 -41.32 24.88
N VAL A 97 -33.06 -41.30 25.67
CA VAL A 97 -32.88 -40.26 26.69
C VAL A 97 -32.48 -38.90 26.10
N LEU A 98 -31.79 -38.84 24.97
CA LEU A 98 -31.35 -37.58 24.36
C LEU A 98 -32.38 -37.03 23.36
N GLN A 99 -33.08 -37.91 22.63
CA GLN A 99 -34.09 -37.55 21.63
C GLN A 99 -35.51 -37.44 22.21
N GLN A 100 -35.84 -38.25 23.23
CA GLN A 100 -37.21 -38.39 23.75
C GLN A 100 -37.32 -38.02 25.25
N TYR A 101 -36.37 -37.25 25.78
CA TYR A 101 -36.32 -36.70 27.14
C TYR A 101 -37.70 -36.27 27.71
N GLN A 102 -38.44 -35.43 26.98
CA GLN A 102 -39.77 -34.96 27.42
C GLN A 102 -40.81 -36.07 27.54
N ALA A 103 -40.75 -37.09 26.67
CA ALA A 103 -41.67 -38.22 26.71
C ALA A 103 -41.35 -39.17 27.88
N LEU A 104 -40.07 -39.36 28.21
CA LEU A 104 -39.63 -40.08 29.39
C LEU A 104 -40.11 -39.37 30.67
N HIS A 105 -39.89 -38.07 30.79
CA HIS A 105 -40.34 -37.28 31.95
C HIS A 105 -41.86 -37.32 32.13
N SER A 106 -42.62 -37.07 31.05
CA SER A 106 -44.08 -37.16 31.06
C SER A 106 -44.61 -38.56 31.41
N THR A 107 -43.91 -39.61 30.97
CA THR A 107 -44.20 -41.01 31.35
C THR A 107 -43.96 -41.24 32.84
N CYS A 108 -42.85 -40.77 33.40
CA CYS A 108 -42.54 -40.90 34.82
C CYS A 108 -43.54 -40.11 35.69
N ASP A 109 -43.89 -38.88 35.30
CA ASP A 109 -44.89 -38.06 36.00
C ASP A 109 -46.29 -38.69 35.93
N SER A 110 -46.63 -39.32 34.80
CA SER A 110 -47.87 -40.09 34.67
C SER A 110 -47.87 -41.31 35.60
N ALA A 111 -46.79 -42.09 35.65
CA ALA A 111 -46.66 -43.24 36.54
C ALA A 111 -46.79 -42.83 38.02
N LEU A 112 -46.07 -41.79 38.46
CA LEU A 112 -46.15 -41.24 39.82
C LEU A 112 -47.57 -40.78 40.16
N ARG A 113 -48.20 -39.98 39.28
CA ARG A 113 -49.58 -39.50 39.48
C ARG A 113 -50.58 -40.66 39.66
N TYR A 114 -50.48 -41.72 38.87
CA TYR A 114 -51.39 -42.87 39.01
C TYR A 114 -51.07 -43.74 40.22
N ILE A 115 -49.80 -43.81 40.68
CA ILE A 115 -49.43 -44.38 41.99
C ILE A 115 -50.10 -43.60 43.13
N ASP A 116 -50.04 -42.27 43.11
CA ASP A 116 -50.61 -41.43 44.16
C ASP A 116 -52.15 -41.49 44.18
N LEU A 117 -52.80 -41.49 43.01
CA LEU A 117 -54.24 -41.70 42.91
C LEU A 117 -54.67 -43.09 43.41
N PHE A 118 -53.88 -44.13 43.11
CA PHE A 118 -54.14 -45.48 43.59
C PHE A 118 -53.98 -45.58 45.11
N GLU A 119 -52.89 -45.09 45.70
CA GLU A 119 -52.65 -45.16 47.14
C GLU A 119 -53.71 -44.39 47.94
N ASN A 120 -54.08 -43.18 47.49
CA ASN A 120 -55.07 -42.34 48.20
C ASN A 120 -56.49 -42.95 48.22
N GLN A 121 -56.81 -43.85 47.28
CA GLN A 121 -58.10 -44.54 47.23
C GLN A 121 -58.06 -45.96 47.84
N LEU A 122 -56.87 -46.48 48.13
CA LEU A 122 -56.68 -47.84 48.62
C LEU A 122 -56.93 -47.93 50.13
N THR A 123 -57.91 -48.73 50.53
CA THR A 123 -58.24 -48.96 51.95
C THR A 123 -57.98 -50.42 52.36
N GLU A 124 -57.69 -50.66 53.63
CA GLU A 124 -57.55 -52.04 54.15
C GLU A 124 -58.78 -52.92 53.89
N LYS A 125 -59.99 -52.32 53.92
CA LYS A 125 -61.25 -53.04 53.66
C LYS A 125 -61.32 -53.53 52.21
N GLU A 126 -60.88 -52.72 51.26
CA GLU A 126 -60.80 -53.08 49.85
C GLU A 126 -59.79 -54.20 49.62
N VAL A 127 -58.58 -54.08 50.18
CA VAL A 127 -57.55 -55.14 50.11
C VAL A 127 -58.08 -56.44 50.74
N LYS A 128 -58.59 -56.41 51.97
CA LYS A 128 -59.15 -57.59 52.66
C LYS A 128 -60.32 -58.26 51.90
N LYS A 129 -61.10 -57.48 51.11
CA LYS A 129 -62.20 -58.00 50.28
C LYS A 129 -61.77 -58.54 48.92
N LYS A 130 -60.73 -57.96 48.30
CA LYS A 130 -60.34 -58.24 46.90
C LYS A 130 -58.92 -58.83 46.72
N TRP A 131 -58.15 -59.06 47.78
CA TRP A 131 -56.74 -59.53 47.73
C TRP A 131 -56.53 -60.69 46.73
N LYS A 132 -57.27 -61.80 46.89
CA LYS A 132 -57.16 -63.01 46.06
C LYS A 132 -57.53 -62.77 44.58
N LYS A 133 -58.27 -61.71 44.27
CA LYS A 133 -58.75 -61.41 42.92
C LYS A 133 -57.82 -60.48 42.15
N TYR A 134 -57.38 -59.38 42.77
CA TYR A 134 -56.75 -58.26 42.05
C TYR A 134 -55.35 -57.89 42.56
N TYR A 135 -54.94 -58.35 43.75
CA TYR A 135 -53.71 -57.88 44.40
C TYR A 135 -52.68 -58.98 44.64
N MET A 136 -52.98 -60.28 44.41
CA MET A 136 -52.03 -61.39 44.60
C MET A 136 -50.67 -61.21 43.94
N GLU A 137 -50.63 -60.59 42.75
CA GLU A 137 -49.40 -60.39 41.99
C GLU A 137 -48.38 -59.50 42.73
N PHE A 138 -48.81 -58.72 43.74
CA PHE A 138 -47.91 -57.91 44.55
C PHE A 138 -46.87 -58.72 45.35
N LEU A 139 -47.11 -60.01 45.59
CA LEU A 139 -46.12 -60.91 46.20
C LEU A 139 -45.02 -61.34 45.23
N GLN A 140 -45.25 -61.24 43.92
CA GLN A 140 -44.27 -61.59 42.88
C GLN A 140 -43.38 -60.40 42.50
N PHE A 141 -43.75 -59.17 42.88
CA PHE A 141 -42.96 -57.99 42.56
C PHE A 141 -41.67 -57.89 43.39
N PRO A 142 -40.62 -57.22 42.87
CA PRO A 142 -39.29 -57.21 43.49
C PRO A 142 -39.26 -56.77 44.96
N ALA A 143 -40.12 -55.84 45.40
CA ALA A 143 -40.15 -55.39 46.80
C ALA A 143 -40.57 -56.48 47.82
N ASN A 144 -41.25 -57.54 47.36
CA ASN A 144 -41.84 -58.57 48.23
C ASN A 144 -41.43 -60.00 47.84
N LYS A 145 -40.56 -60.17 46.83
CA LYS A 145 -40.24 -61.45 46.20
C LYS A 145 -39.70 -62.52 47.16
N ASP A 146 -39.01 -62.09 48.21
CA ASP A 146 -38.40 -62.97 49.22
C ASP A 146 -39.36 -63.26 50.42
N LEU A 147 -40.59 -62.73 50.39
CA LEU A 147 -41.59 -62.89 51.45
C LEU A 147 -42.54 -64.06 51.14
N VAL A 148 -42.43 -65.14 51.91
CA VAL A 148 -43.34 -66.30 51.81
C VAL A 148 -44.66 -66.01 52.53
N LEU A 149 -45.56 -65.30 51.86
CA LEU A 149 -46.88 -64.91 52.40
C LEU A 149 -48.02 -65.56 51.61
N GLU A 150 -49.04 -66.08 52.31
CA GLU A 150 -50.24 -66.65 51.66
C GLU A 150 -51.28 -65.59 51.24
N LYS A 151 -51.15 -64.35 51.75
CA LYS A 151 -52.14 -63.28 51.59
C LYS A 151 -51.46 -61.92 51.45
N VAL A 152 -52.04 -61.06 50.63
CA VAL A 152 -51.60 -59.67 50.43
C VAL A 152 -52.32 -58.75 51.40
N THR A 153 -51.55 -57.92 52.09
CA THR A 153 -52.03 -56.85 52.96
C THR A 153 -51.73 -55.48 52.33
N LEU A 154 -52.03 -54.39 53.06
CA LEU A 154 -51.71 -53.04 52.62
C LEU A 154 -50.18 -52.77 52.65
N ILE A 155 -49.42 -53.53 53.45
CA ILE A 155 -47.97 -53.35 53.62
C ILE A 155 -47.22 -53.73 52.36
N GLU A 156 -47.45 -54.93 51.81
CA GLU A 156 -46.75 -55.43 50.61
C GLU A 156 -47.06 -54.54 49.38
N ILE A 157 -48.28 -54.01 49.31
CA ILE A 157 -48.65 -53.03 48.28
C ILE A 157 -47.84 -51.75 48.45
N LYS A 158 -47.80 -51.16 49.64
CA LYS A 158 -47.04 -49.92 49.90
C LYS A 158 -45.54 -50.08 49.70
N ASN A 159 -44.95 -51.22 50.06
CA ASN A 159 -43.53 -51.51 49.82
C ASN A 159 -43.18 -51.41 48.32
N GLU A 160 -43.99 -52.02 47.45
CA GLU A 160 -43.77 -51.96 46.01
C GLU A 160 -44.07 -50.56 45.43
N LEU A 161 -45.09 -49.84 45.91
CA LEU A 161 -45.34 -48.47 45.47
C LEU A 161 -44.17 -47.53 45.84
N ASN A 162 -43.60 -47.67 47.03
CA ASN A 162 -42.43 -46.90 47.46
C ASN A 162 -41.20 -47.23 46.61
N ARG A 163 -40.90 -48.53 46.38
CA ARG A 163 -39.82 -48.96 45.47
C ARG A 163 -39.98 -48.36 44.07
N ARG A 164 -41.21 -48.30 43.54
CA ARG A 164 -41.50 -47.69 42.23
C ARG A 164 -41.30 -46.17 42.23
N ARG A 165 -41.72 -45.47 43.29
CA ARG A 165 -41.45 -44.03 43.44
C ARG A 165 -39.95 -43.75 43.46
N GLU A 166 -39.18 -44.51 44.22
CA GLU A 166 -37.71 -44.41 44.27
C GLU A 166 -37.08 -44.63 42.88
N VAL A 167 -37.47 -45.70 42.17
CA VAL A 167 -36.99 -45.98 40.81
C VAL A 167 -37.34 -44.85 39.83
N LEU A 168 -38.59 -44.38 39.82
CA LEU A 168 -39.04 -43.30 38.92
C LEU A 168 -38.35 -41.97 39.22
N THR A 169 -38.15 -41.64 40.50
CA THR A 169 -37.47 -40.41 40.92
C THR A 169 -35.99 -40.47 40.54
N LYS A 170 -35.33 -41.59 40.82
CA LYS A 170 -33.93 -41.84 40.45
C LYS A 170 -33.74 -41.77 38.93
N GLN A 171 -34.60 -42.43 38.15
CA GLN A 171 -34.57 -42.41 36.68
C GLN A 171 -34.64 -40.98 36.15
N LYS A 172 -35.58 -40.15 36.65
CA LYS A 172 -35.66 -38.74 36.27
C LYS A 172 -34.36 -37.99 36.58
N THR A 173 -33.83 -38.10 37.80
CA THR A 173 -32.61 -37.37 38.19
C THR A 173 -31.35 -37.79 37.41
N GLU A 174 -31.23 -39.07 37.04
CA GLU A 174 -30.13 -39.56 36.21
C GLU A 174 -30.26 -39.06 34.76
N VAL A 175 -31.48 -39.11 34.21
CA VAL A 175 -31.82 -38.59 32.87
C VAL A 175 -31.63 -37.07 32.79
N ASP A 176 -32.09 -36.31 33.79
CA ASP A 176 -31.87 -34.87 33.93
C ASP A 176 -30.39 -34.53 33.80
N SER A 177 -29.54 -35.21 34.58
CA SER A 177 -28.08 -34.98 34.59
C SER A 177 -27.46 -35.22 33.21
N ILE A 178 -27.86 -36.31 32.53
CA ILE A 178 -27.31 -36.65 31.20
C ILE A 178 -27.78 -35.64 30.15
N TYR A 179 -29.08 -35.34 30.09
CA TYR A 179 -29.64 -34.43 29.09
C TYR A 179 -29.16 -32.98 29.28
N ILE A 180 -29.08 -32.49 30.52
CA ILE A 180 -28.63 -31.12 30.81
C ILE A 180 -27.16 -30.93 30.45
N ASN A 181 -26.25 -31.81 30.90
CA ASN A 181 -24.82 -31.71 30.57
C ASN A 181 -24.56 -31.85 29.06
N PHE A 182 -25.29 -32.75 28.38
CA PHE A 182 -25.20 -32.89 26.92
C PHE A 182 -25.66 -31.64 26.17
N LYS A 183 -26.78 -31.03 26.59
CA LYS A 183 -27.26 -29.77 26.01
C LYS A 183 -26.34 -28.60 26.30
N GLU A 184 -25.75 -28.53 27.49
CA GLU A 184 -24.77 -27.52 27.86
C GLU A 184 -23.52 -27.62 26.96
N CYS A 185 -22.95 -28.83 26.79
CA CYS A 185 -21.85 -29.09 25.86
C CYS A 185 -22.15 -28.55 24.44
N ILE A 186 -23.29 -28.92 23.86
CA ILE A 186 -23.70 -28.44 22.53
C ILE A 186 -23.80 -26.91 22.50
N ASN A 187 -24.47 -26.30 23.49
CA ASN A 187 -24.72 -24.86 23.51
C ASN A 187 -23.40 -24.08 23.61
N GLU A 188 -22.49 -24.46 24.51
CA GLU A 188 -21.20 -23.80 24.69
C GLU A 188 -20.33 -23.92 23.43
N TYR A 189 -20.28 -25.10 22.78
CA TYR A 189 -19.59 -25.25 21.50
C TYR A 189 -20.19 -24.39 20.37
N LEU A 190 -21.52 -24.32 20.29
CA LEU A 190 -22.20 -23.47 19.30
C LEU A 190 -21.95 -21.97 19.56
N ILE A 191 -21.77 -21.56 20.82
CA ILE A 191 -21.37 -20.19 21.16
C ILE A 191 -19.92 -19.92 20.72
N ALA A 192 -18.98 -20.84 20.98
CA ALA A 192 -17.60 -20.73 20.48
C ALA A 192 -17.55 -20.63 18.94
N ASN A 193 -18.28 -21.50 18.24
CA ASN A 193 -18.44 -21.48 16.79
C ASN A 193 -19.05 -20.16 16.28
N LYS A 194 -20.03 -19.59 16.98
CA LYS A 194 -20.62 -18.30 16.65
C LYS A 194 -19.58 -17.18 16.73
N TYR A 195 -18.84 -17.06 17.83
CA TYR A 195 -17.80 -16.04 17.96
C TYR A 195 -16.69 -16.22 16.91
N PHE A 196 -16.30 -17.46 16.60
CA PHE A 196 -15.34 -17.75 15.52
C PHE A 196 -15.86 -17.31 14.14
N ARG A 197 -17.15 -17.54 13.85
CA ARG A 197 -17.81 -17.05 12.63
C ARG A 197 -17.87 -15.52 12.56
N GLU A 198 -18.12 -14.84 13.68
CA GLU A 198 -18.10 -13.37 13.75
C GLU A 198 -16.70 -12.82 13.44
N VAL A 199 -15.64 -13.37 14.05
CA VAL A 199 -14.23 -13.03 13.75
C VAL A 199 -13.89 -13.30 12.28
N CYS A 200 -14.30 -14.45 11.73
CA CYS A 200 -14.15 -14.80 10.31
C CYS A 200 -14.97 -13.93 9.35
N GLY A 201 -15.99 -13.24 9.84
CA GLY A 201 -16.78 -12.26 9.09
C GLY A 201 -16.16 -10.86 9.13
N THR A 202 -15.58 -10.46 10.26
CA THR A 202 -14.92 -9.16 10.44
C THR A 202 -13.57 -9.09 9.75
N TYR A 203 -12.79 -10.17 9.75
CA TYR A 203 -11.44 -10.20 9.18
C TYR A 203 -11.39 -11.16 7.97
N PRO A 204 -11.42 -10.67 6.72
CA PRO A 204 -11.50 -11.52 5.53
C PRO A 204 -10.30 -12.45 5.35
N THR A 205 -9.12 -12.05 5.83
CA THR A 205 -7.88 -12.85 5.77
C THR A 205 -7.17 -12.92 7.12
N ILE A 206 -6.39 -13.98 7.34
CA ILE A 206 -5.61 -14.15 8.58
C ILE A 206 -4.55 -13.03 8.74
N LYS A 207 -4.04 -12.47 7.63
CA LYS A 207 -3.12 -11.33 7.66
C LYS A 207 -3.81 -10.07 8.18
N GLU A 208 -5.05 -9.81 7.78
CA GLU A 208 -5.83 -8.66 8.30
C GLU A 208 -6.16 -8.85 9.77
N LEU A 209 -6.53 -10.06 10.20
CA LEU A 209 -6.71 -10.40 11.62
C LEU A 209 -5.45 -10.05 12.43
N TYR A 210 -4.27 -10.44 11.96
CA TYR A 210 -3.00 -10.12 12.61
C TYR A 210 -2.66 -8.63 12.64
N ILE A 211 -2.86 -7.89 11.54
CA ILE A 211 -2.45 -6.48 11.47
C ILE A 211 -3.48 -5.55 12.13
N LEU A 212 -4.76 -5.93 12.20
CA LEU A 212 -5.79 -5.18 12.93
C LEU A 212 -5.89 -5.59 14.41
N ALA A 213 -5.15 -6.64 14.83
CA ALA A 213 -5.23 -7.24 16.15
C ALA A 213 -5.21 -6.23 17.32
N GLU A 214 -4.38 -5.21 17.17
CA GLU A 214 -4.07 -4.21 18.19
C GLU A 214 -5.02 -3.02 18.16
N ASN A 215 -5.42 -2.55 16.97
CA ASN A 215 -6.37 -1.44 16.82
C ASN A 215 -7.77 -1.84 17.30
N ASP A 216 -8.17 -3.08 17.04
CA ASP A 216 -9.52 -3.57 17.28
C ASP A 216 -9.65 -4.38 18.59
N ALA A 217 -8.59 -4.54 19.40
CA ALA A 217 -8.54 -5.43 20.56
C ALA A 217 -9.03 -6.86 20.22
N VAL A 218 -8.51 -7.42 19.12
CA VAL A 218 -9.02 -8.67 18.52
C VAL A 218 -8.86 -9.86 19.45
N PHE A 219 -7.77 -9.94 20.21
CA PHE A 219 -7.56 -11.06 21.14
C PHE A 219 -8.56 -11.06 22.30
N ASP A 220 -9.00 -9.89 22.77
CA ASP A 220 -10.06 -9.79 23.78
C ASP A 220 -11.42 -10.22 23.20
N LYS A 221 -11.70 -9.86 21.94
CA LYS A 221 -12.88 -10.32 21.20
C LYS A 221 -12.85 -11.82 20.86
N MET A 222 -11.65 -12.39 20.71
CA MET A 222 -11.43 -13.80 20.42
C MET A 222 -11.43 -14.67 21.69
N LEU A 223 -11.12 -14.13 22.88
CA LEU A 223 -11.04 -14.89 24.12
C LEU A 223 -12.30 -15.73 24.43
N PRO A 224 -13.54 -15.23 24.22
CA PRO A 224 -14.77 -16.02 24.37
C PRO A 224 -14.80 -17.31 23.53
N ILE A 225 -14.13 -17.34 22.37
CA ILE A 225 -14.03 -18.55 21.52
C ILE A 225 -13.35 -19.69 22.29
N LYS A 226 -12.24 -19.38 22.97
CA LYS A 226 -11.50 -20.33 23.80
C LYS A 226 -12.28 -20.70 25.06
N GLU A 227 -12.83 -19.72 25.77
CA GLU A 227 -13.56 -19.96 27.02
C GLU A 227 -14.79 -20.84 26.86
N HIS A 228 -15.63 -20.58 25.84
CA HIS A 228 -16.82 -21.38 25.58
C HIS A 228 -16.49 -22.77 25.04
N TYR A 229 -15.40 -22.93 24.28
CA TYR A 229 -14.91 -24.25 23.87
C TYR A 229 -14.45 -25.09 25.07
N LEU A 230 -13.67 -24.52 26.00
CA LEU A 230 -13.24 -25.25 27.20
C LEU A 230 -14.43 -25.64 28.09
N LYS A 231 -15.42 -24.75 28.27
CA LYS A 231 -16.68 -25.08 28.97
C LYS A 231 -17.46 -26.22 28.31
N SER A 232 -17.43 -26.31 26.98
CA SER A 232 -18.03 -27.44 26.24
C SER A 232 -17.35 -28.75 26.59
N LEU A 233 -16.02 -28.78 26.69
CA LEU A 233 -15.26 -29.99 27.08
C LEU A 233 -15.56 -30.36 28.55
N GLU A 234 -15.59 -29.40 29.47
CA GLU A 234 -15.98 -29.63 30.87
C GLU A 234 -17.41 -30.21 30.98
N ALA A 235 -18.37 -29.68 30.21
CA ALA A 235 -19.73 -30.20 30.17
C ALA A 235 -19.79 -31.62 29.56
N PHE A 236 -18.94 -31.91 28.56
CA PHE A 236 -18.81 -33.25 28.00
C PHE A 236 -18.22 -34.25 29.01
N GLU A 237 -17.25 -33.86 29.83
CA GLU A 237 -16.76 -34.69 30.94
C GLU A 237 -17.85 -35.00 31.96
N ARG A 238 -18.68 -34.02 32.33
CA ARG A 238 -19.84 -34.23 33.22
C ARG A 238 -20.87 -35.18 32.61
N TYR A 239 -21.16 -35.04 31.32
CA TYR A 239 -22.00 -35.97 30.57
C TYR A 239 -21.44 -37.41 30.59
N ASN A 240 -20.14 -37.57 30.32
CA ASN A 240 -19.45 -38.86 30.39
C ASN A 240 -19.44 -39.48 31.80
N GLN A 241 -19.36 -38.66 32.85
CA GLN A 241 -19.51 -39.12 34.23
C GLN A 241 -20.94 -39.62 34.51
N ALA A 242 -21.96 -38.90 34.02
CA ALA A 242 -23.35 -39.30 34.19
C ALA A 242 -23.70 -40.58 33.39
N LEU A 243 -23.17 -40.76 32.18
CA LEU A 243 -23.28 -42.01 31.41
C LEU A 243 -22.68 -43.23 32.12
N LYS A 244 -21.63 -43.07 32.93
CA LYS A 244 -21.07 -44.18 33.74
C LYS A 244 -22.02 -44.64 34.84
N VAL A 245 -22.88 -43.75 35.34
CA VAL A 245 -23.91 -44.07 36.35
C VAL A 245 -25.14 -44.71 35.68
N HIS A 246 -25.54 -44.22 34.51
CA HIS A 246 -26.68 -44.73 33.75
C HIS A 246 -26.28 -45.08 32.29
N PRO A 247 -25.71 -46.28 32.03
CA PRO A 247 -25.18 -46.64 30.72
C PRO A 247 -26.24 -46.76 29.63
N MET A 248 -26.01 -46.08 28.51
CA MET A 248 -26.88 -46.11 27.33
C MET A 248 -26.18 -46.82 26.16
N LYS A 249 -26.96 -47.43 25.26
CA LYS A 249 -26.43 -48.10 24.06
C LYS A 249 -26.59 -47.20 22.85
N GLY A 250 -25.56 -47.13 22.00
CA GLY A 250 -25.60 -46.41 20.73
C GLY A 250 -25.13 -44.95 20.77
N TYR A 251 -24.68 -44.46 21.92
CA TYR A 251 -24.11 -43.12 22.09
C TYR A 251 -22.61 -43.18 22.40
N THR A 252 -21.85 -42.27 21.80
CA THR A 252 -20.39 -42.20 21.95
C THR A 252 -19.97 -41.55 23.26
N THR A 253 -18.82 -41.97 23.77
CA THR A 253 -18.16 -41.39 24.96
C THR A 253 -16.87 -40.64 24.63
N GLU A 254 -16.52 -40.51 23.35
CA GLU A 254 -15.25 -39.94 22.88
C GLU A 254 -15.51 -38.70 22.02
N VAL A 255 -14.66 -37.68 22.21
CA VAL A 255 -14.55 -36.50 21.37
C VAL A 255 -13.24 -36.59 20.60
N ILE A 256 -13.31 -36.36 19.29
CA ILE A 256 -12.15 -36.27 18.41
C ILE A 256 -11.95 -34.79 18.07
N GLU A 257 -10.81 -34.23 18.47
CA GLU A 257 -10.45 -32.86 18.15
C GLU A 257 -9.85 -32.75 16.73
N GLU A 258 -10.26 -31.72 15.97
CA GLU A 258 -9.82 -31.45 14.59
C GLU A 258 -9.14 -30.06 14.49
N ASP A 259 -7.99 -29.98 13.82
CA ASP A 259 -7.15 -28.78 13.74
C ASP A 259 -7.68 -27.70 12.77
N ILE A 260 -7.66 -26.44 13.19
CA ILE A 260 -8.03 -25.28 12.35
C ILE A 260 -6.81 -24.78 11.56
N LEU A 261 -6.33 -25.59 10.61
CA LEU A 261 -5.17 -25.26 9.76
C LEU A 261 -5.46 -24.15 8.73
N ASN A 262 -6.67 -24.12 8.18
CA ASN A 262 -7.06 -23.18 7.11
C ASN A 262 -8.12 -22.20 7.60
N TYR A 263 -7.71 -20.96 7.86
CA TYR A 263 -8.59 -19.87 8.26
C TYR A 263 -9.77 -19.67 7.27
N ARG A 264 -11.00 -19.56 7.79
CA ARG A 264 -12.27 -19.49 7.04
C ARG A 264 -12.61 -20.71 6.16
N ILE A 265 -11.88 -21.81 6.27
CA ILE A 265 -12.28 -23.11 5.69
C ILE A 265 -12.62 -24.08 6.82
N HIS A 266 -11.70 -24.26 7.77
CA HIS A 266 -11.91 -25.06 8.97
C HIS A 266 -12.61 -24.22 10.04
N GLY A 267 -13.23 -24.85 11.04
CA GLY A 267 -13.89 -24.16 12.15
C GLY A 267 -15.24 -23.49 11.83
N LEU A 268 -15.67 -23.41 10.57
CA LEU A 268 -16.97 -22.79 10.22
C LEU A 268 -18.15 -23.76 10.31
N THR A 269 -17.94 -25.06 10.09
CA THR A 269 -18.99 -26.09 10.17
C THR A 269 -19.32 -26.46 11.60
N THR A 270 -20.58 -26.84 11.84
CA THR A 270 -21.04 -27.46 13.07
C THR A 270 -21.25 -28.95 12.80
N ASN A 271 -20.49 -29.80 13.47
CA ASN A 271 -20.60 -31.25 13.34
C ASN A 271 -21.78 -31.79 14.17
N SER A 272 -22.20 -33.02 13.87
CA SER A 272 -23.32 -33.66 14.57
C SER A 272 -22.87 -34.24 15.90
N PHE A 273 -23.59 -33.90 16.98
CA PHE A 273 -23.36 -34.44 18.32
C PHE A 273 -24.13 -35.75 18.58
N LEU A 274 -24.90 -36.23 17.60
CA LEU A 274 -25.72 -37.45 17.67
C LEU A 274 -25.23 -38.56 16.71
N GLU A 275 -24.08 -38.35 16.07
CA GLU A 275 -23.43 -39.33 15.21
C GLU A 275 -22.41 -40.19 15.98
N GLY A 276 -21.91 -41.25 15.33
CA GLY A 276 -21.11 -42.29 15.96
C GLY A 276 -19.80 -41.84 16.60
N ASP A 277 -19.21 -40.74 16.14
CA ASP A 277 -18.04 -40.08 16.75
C ASP A 277 -18.27 -38.56 16.82
N ILE A 278 -18.08 -37.93 17.98
CA ILE A 278 -18.25 -36.48 18.13
C ILE A 278 -16.95 -35.78 17.71
N LYS A 279 -16.94 -35.20 16.50
CA LYS A 279 -15.81 -34.43 15.98
C LYS A 279 -15.97 -32.95 16.32
N LEU A 280 -15.00 -32.33 16.99
CA LEU A 280 -15.03 -30.90 17.36
C LEU A 280 -13.78 -30.18 16.85
N TRP A 281 -13.94 -28.98 16.30
CA TRP A 281 -12.80 -28.12 15.95
C TRP A 281 -12.11 -27.61 17.21
N ASN A 282 -10.78 -27.73 17.31
CA ASN A 282 -10.04 -27.25 18.48
C ASN A 282 -9.86 -25.72 18.44
N TYR A 283 -10.85 -25.03 18.99
CA TYR A 283 -10.89 -23.57 19.07
C TYR A 283 -9.91 -22.99 20.11
N ALA A 284 -9.53 -23.74 21.15
CA ALA A 284 -8.56 -23.28 22.15
C ALA A 284 -7.14 -23.27 21.60
N ASP A 285 -6.71 -24.35 20.97
CA ASP A 285 -5.40 -24.45 20.33
C ASP A 285 -5.27 -23.44 19.18
N TRP A 286 -6.30 -23.28 18.34
CA TRP A 286 -6.31 -22.24 17.31
C TRP A 286 -6.13 -20.83 17.86
N TYR A 287 -6.80 -20.50 18.98
CA TYR A 287 -6.61 -19.21 19.66
C TYR A 287 -5.17 -19.04 20.14
N ASP A 288 -4.62 -20.05 20.84
CA ASP A 288 -3.28 -19.98 21.42
C ASP A 288 -2.18 -19.90 20.34
N GLN A 289 -2.30 -20.66 19.26
CA GLN A 289 -1.40 -20.59 18.11
C GLN A 289 -1.47 -19.23 17.40
N THR A 290 -2.68 -18.67 17.22
CA THR A 290 -2.88 -17.34 16.60
C THR A 290 -2.25 -16.24 17.46
N LEU A 291 -2.38 -16.32 18.78
CA LEU A 291 -1.78 -15.38 19.74
C LEU A 291 -0.25 -15.52 19.81
N ASP A 292 0.28 -16.75 19.81
CA ASP A 292 1.72 -17.01 19.79
C ASP A 292 2.37 -16.52 18.49
N TYR A 293 1.75 -16.77 17.33
CA TYR A 293 2.21 -16.26 16.04
C TYR A 293 2.24 -14.72 16.03
N TYR A 294 1.18 -14.07 16.51
CA TYR A 294 1.12 -12.61 16.62
C TYR A 294 2.28 -12.06 17.48
N ARG A 295 2.54 -12.67 18.63
CA ARG A 295 3.63 -12.28 19.54
C ARG A 295 5.02 -12.49 18.93
N LYS A 296 5.23 -13.56 18.15
CA LYS A 296 6.54 -13.92 17.57
C LYS A 296 6.87 -13.20 16.27
N GLU A 297 5.88 -12.93 15.41
CA GLU A 297 6.11 -12.40 14.06
C GLU A 297 5.61 -10.95 13.87
N ILE A 298 4.51 -10.56 14.51
CA ILE A 298 3.85 -9.28 14.24
C ILE A 298 4.36 -8.18 15.17
N LEU A 299 4.48 -8.45 16.48
CA LEU A 299 5.05 -7.47 17.42
C LEU A 299 6.49 -7.06 17.04
N PRO A 300 7.45 -7.98 16.73
CA PRO A 300 8.80 -7.58 16.31
C PRO A 300 8.83 -6.87 14.95
N MET A 301 7.82 -7.07 14.10
CA MET A 301 7.67 -6.31 12.85
C MET A 301 7.20 -4.88 13.13
N ARG A 302 6.30 -4.65 14.09
CA ARG A 302 5.92 -3.30 14.54
C ARG A 302 7.09 -2.56 15.19
N GLU A 303 7.84 -3.23 16.07
CA GLU A 303 9.08 -2.68 16.63
C GLU A 303 10.10 -2.34 15.53
N LEU A 304 10.21 -3.15 14.48
CA LEU A 304 11.07 -2.85 13.33
C LEU A 304 10.62 -1.58 12.58
N VAL A 305 9.32 -1.34 12.43
CA VAL A 305 8.79 -0.11 11.82
C VAL A 305 9.20 1.12 12.64
N ILE A 306 8.94 1.12 13.95
CA ILE A 306 9.27 2.22 14.87
C ILE A 306 10.79 2.48 14.89
N ASN A 307 11.59 1.43 15.13
CA ASN A 307 13.05 1.56 15.20
C ASN A 307 13.69 2.00 13.88
N TYR A 308 13.08 1.67 12.73
CA TYR A 308 13.58 2.12 11.45
C TYR A 308 13.19 3.58 11.14
N ASP A 309 12.03 4.04 11.60
CA ASP A 309 11.66 5.46 11.54
C ASP A 309 12.63 6.32 12.37
N HIS A 310 12.89 5.92 13.62
CA HIS A 310 13.88 6.56 14.49
C HIS A 310 15.27 6.64 13.84
N TYR A 311 15.73 5.56 13.19
CA TYR A 311 16.99 5.55 12.46
C TYR A 311 17.00 6.57 11.30
N LEU A 312 15.95 6.61 10.48
CA LEU A 312 15.83 7.58 9.39
C LEU A 312 15.79 9.03 9.93
N ASN A 313 15.13 9.26 11.07
CA ASN A 313 15.11 10.56 11.75
C ASN A 313 16.51 10.96 12.27
N SER A 314 17.34 10.01 12.74
CA SER A 314 18.72 10.32 13.12
C SER A 314 19.60 10.67 11.92
N VAL A 315 19.47 9.95 10.79
CA VAL A 315 20.22 10.24 9.55
C VAL A 315 19.80 11.59 8.97
N LEU A 316 18.50 11.92 9.02
CA LEU A 316 18.01 13.25 8.63
C LEU A 316 18.63 14.36 9.46
N LYS A 317 18.61 14.25 10.80
CA LYS A 317 19.23 15.24 11.69
C LYS A 317 20.74 15.36 11.48
N GLU A 318 21.43 14.27 11.21
CA GLU A 318 22.86 14.30 10.86
C GLU A 318 23.09 15.08 9.57
N LYS A 319 22.26 14.85 8.54
CA LYS A 319 22.35 15.53 7.24
C LYS A 319 21.96 17.00 7.28
N GLU A 320 20.91 17.37 8.03
CA GLU A 320 20.51 18.76 8.25
C GLU A 320 21.62 19.60 8.92
N ASN A 321 22.50 18.96 9.70
CA ASN A 321 23.65 19.61 10.35
C ASN A 321 24.99 19.44 9.58
N SER A 322 25.04 18.65 8.50
CA SER A 322 26.29 18.38 7.76
C SER A 322 26.47 19.32 6.57
N THR A 323 27.55 20.10 6.60
CA THR A 323 28.05 20.84 5.42
C THR A 323 28.81 19.95 4.43
N ILE A 324 29.10 18.70 4.79
CA ILE A 324 29.86 17.75 3.96
C ILE A 324 28.87 16.84 3.20
N PRO A 325 28.91 16.81 1.86
CA PRO A 325 28.13 15.87 1.06
C PRO A 325 28.72 14.45 1.17
N SER A 326 27.85 13.44 1.12
CA SER A 326 28.23 12.06 0.87
C SER A 326 28.38 11.82 -0.62
N GLU A 327 29.34 10.95 -0.99
CA GLU A 327 29.57 10.54 -2.38
C GLU A 327 28.47 9.62 -2.92
N ASP A 328 27.85 8.80 -2.06
CA ASP A 328 26.79 7.86 -2.41
C ASP A 328 25.37 8.43 -2.17
N GLN A 329 24.42 8.05 -3.03
CA GLN A 329 22.98 8.20 -2.77
C GLN A 329 22.55 7.29 -1.61
N PHE A 330 21.67 7.80 -0.75
CA PHE A 330 21.04 7.01 0.31
C PHE A 330 19.90 6.16 -0.27
N TYR A 331 19.87 4.88 0.12
CA TYR A 331 18.82 3.93 -0.24
C TYR A 331 18.25 3.21 0.98
N LEU A 332 16.96 2.88 0.94
CA LEU A 332 16.31 2.08 1.97
C LEU A 332 16.83 0.63 2.02
N ASP A 333 16.84 0.06 3.23
CA ASP A 333 17.20 -1.34 3.46
C ASP A 333 16.08 -2.26 2.94
N ILE A 334 16.28 -2.77 1.72
CA ILE A 334 15.38 -3.70 1.02
C ILE A 334 14.99 -4.89 1.90
N ARG A 335 15.86 -5.37 2.82
CA ARG A 335 15.55 -6.50 3.71
C ARG A 335 14.58 -6.08 4.82
N LYS A 336 14.72 -4.88 5.38
CA LYS A 336 13.76 -4.33 6.35
C LYS A 336 12.41 -4.05 5.71
N ILE A 337 12.40 -3.38 4.55
CA ILE A 337 11.17 -3.12 3.77
C ILE A 337 10.48 -4.42 3.36
N GLY A 338 11.23 -5.44 2.94
CA GLY A 338 10.71 -6.76 2.60
C GLY A 338 10.06 -7.49 3.79
N LYS A 339 10.61 -7.37 5.00
CA LYS A 339 9.99 -7.91 6.23
C LYS A 339 8.65 -7.27 6.54
N ILE A 340 8.51 -5.96 6.34
CA ILE A 340 7.25 -5.24 6.54
C ILE A 340 6.23 -5.63 5.45
N LYS A 341 6.64 -5.56 4.16
CA LYS A 341 5.79 -5.88 3.01
C LYS A 341 5.37 -7.37 2.92
N LYS A 342 6.06 -8.29 3.59
CA LYS A 342 5.64 -9.70 3.78
C LYS A 342 4.23 -9.80 4.40
N TYR A 343 3.94 -8.93 5.36
CA TYR A 343 2.68 -8.90 6.10
C TYR A 343 1.69 -7.91 5.47
N ASP A 344 2.14 -6.68 5.20
CA ASP A 344 1.31 -5.63 4.60
C ASP A 344 1.97 -5.04 3.35
N PRO A 345 1.65 -5.53 2.13
CA PRO A 345 2.31 -5.10 0.90
C PRO A 345 2.22 -3.58 0.64
N ASN A 346 1.14 -2.96 1.11
CA ASN A 346 0.83 -1.54 0.97
C ASN A 346 0.98 -0.78 2.31
N ALA A 347 1.96 -1.18 3.15
CA ALA A 347 2.19 -0.57 4.46
C ALA A 347 2.48 0.94 4.36
N TYR A 348 1.59 1.76 4.91
CA TYR A 348 1.72 3.23 4.91
C TYR A 348 3.02 3.76 5.54
N PRO A 349 3.60 3.16 6.60
CA PRO A 349 4.92 3.56 7.09
C PRO A 349 6.02 3.50 6.04
N VAL A 350 5.93 2.59 5.05
CA VAL A 350 6.94 2.53 3.98
C VAL A 350 6.88 3.75 3.07
N ASN A 351 5.70 4.34 2.83
CA ASN A 351 5.58 5.56 2.01
C ASN A 351 6.29 6.74 2.71
N ILE A 352 6.25 6.79 4.04
CA ILE A 352 7.01 7.75 4.85
C ILE A 352 8.52 7.47 4.75
N PHE A 353 8.95 6.21 4.78
CA PHE A 353 10.36 5.85 4.62
C PHE A 353 10.89 6.24 3.23
N GLU A 354 10.12 6.00 2.17
CA GLU A 354 10.46 6.41 0.79
C GLU A 354 10.53 7.94 0.64
N TYR A 355 9.71 8.69 1.40
CA TYR A 355 9.86 10.14 1.51
C TYR A 355 11.14 10.54 2.25
N LYS A 356 11.46 9.92 3.39
CA LYS A 356 12.66 10.25 4.19
C LYS A 356 13.95 9.94 3.44
N GLU A 357 14.01 8.83 2.72
CA GLU A 357 15.06 8.50 1.74
C GLU A 357 15.29 9.66 0.75
N GLN A 358 14.20 10.16 0.15
CA GLN A 358 14.25 11.26 -0.80
C GLN A 358 14.61 12.61 -0.16
N LYS A 359 14.20 12.88 1.10
CA LYS A 359 14.64 14.09 1.85
C LYS A 359 16.14 14.01 2.19
N ILE A 360 16.67 12.84 2.56
CA ILE A 360 18.11 12.63 2.79
C ILE A 360 18.92 12.95 1.52
N ASN A 361 18.46 12.48 0.35
CA ASN A 361 19.12 12.74 -0.93
C ASN A 361 19.05 14.22 -1.34
N LEU A 362 17.90 14.89 -1.13
CA LEU A 362 17.77 16.35 -1.31
C LEU A 362 18.76 17.14 -0.43
N LEU A 363 18.84 16.83 0.86
CA LEU A 363 19.79 17.47 1.78
C LEU A 363 21.24 17.26 1.34
N ASN A 364 21.57 16.06 0.86
CA ASN A 364 22.91 15.76 0.33
C ASN A 364 23.25 16.64 -0.88
N GLN A 365 22.30 16.84 -1.79
CA GLN A 365 22.47 17.69 -2.96
C GLN A 365 22.59 19.19 -2.60
N ILE A 366 21.89 19.65 -1.56
CA ILE A 366 22.04 21.01 -1.02
C ILE A 366 23.46 21.21 -0.48
N SER A 367 23.99 20.28 0.33
CA SER A 367 25.37 20.37 0.84
C SER A 367 26.41 20.32 -0.28
N TYR A 368 26.19 19.51 -1.33
CA TYR A 368 27.04 19.51 -2.53
C TYR A 368 27.04 20.86 -3.26
N SER A 369 25.86 21.49 -3.42
CA SER A 369 25.73 22.80 -4.04
C SER A 369 26.42 23.91 -3.26
N ASN A 370 26.34 23.87 -1.93
CA ASN A 370 27.00 24.83 -1.05
C ASN A 370 28.53 24.78 -1.18
N ILE A 371 29.13 23.61 -1.45
CA ILE A 371 30.57 23.49 -1.74
C ILE A 371 30.91 24.02 -3.15
N LEU A 372 30.03 23.83 -4.14
CA LEU A 372 30.23 24.34 -5.50
C LEU A 372 30.01 25.85 -5.64
N ASN A 373 29.41 26.51 -4.64
CA ASN A 373 29.21 27.96 -4.64
C ASN A 373 30.54 28.69 -4.42
N SER A 374 31.31 28.85 -5.51
CA SER A 374 32.60 29.53 -5.52
C SER A 374 32.50 31.06 -5.42
N GLY A 375 31.29 31.63 -5.42
CA GLY A 375 31.04 33.07 -5.51
C GLY A 375 31.46 33.71 -6.85
N GLN A 376 32.01 32.93 -7.78
CA GLN A 376 32.41 33.41 -9.11
C GLN A 376 31.22 33.38 -10.08
N LYS A 377 31.03 34.47 -10.83
CA LYS A 377 30.00 34.53 -11.88
C LYS A 377 30.25 33.45 -12.94
N GLY A 378 29.29 32.54 -13.12
CA GLY A 378 29.25 31.64 -14.26
C GLY A 378 29.80 30.22 -14.09
N ASP A 379 29.89 29.67 -12.86
CA ASP A 379 30.22 28.25 -12.71
C ASP A 379 29.05 27.36 -13.18
N LEU A 380 29.20 26.73 -14.35
CA LEU A 380 28.26 25.79 -14.94
C LEU A 380 27.97 24.59 -14.00
N LYS A 381 28.90 24.21 -13.12
CA LYS A 381 28.67 23.15 -12.12
C LYS A 381 27.69 23.58 -11.04
N TYR A 382 27.76 24.85 -10.63
CA TYR A 382 26.83 25.41 -9.65
C TYR A 382 25.41 25.53 -10.25
N ILE A 383 25.29 25.98 -11.51
CA ILE A 383 24.00 25.96 -12.24
C ILE A 383 23.40 24.56 -12.28
N ARG A 384 24.20 23.55 -12.67
CA ARG A 384 23.76 22.15 -12.68
C ARG A 384 23.27 21.71 -11.30
N SER A 385 24.08 21.96 -10.26
CA SER A 385 23.74 21.54 -8.91
C SER A 385 22.45 22.19 -8.37
N GLN A 386 22.13 23.43 -8.75
CA GLN A 386 20.87 24.08 -8.41
C GLN A 386 19.66 23.48 -9.16
N ALA A 387 19.82 23.11 -10.44
CA ALA A 387 18.80 22.39 -11.20
C ALA A 387 18.56 20.96 -10.64
N ASP A 388 19.61 20.33 -10.13
CA ASP A 388 19.52 19.05 -9.43
C ASP A 388 18.76 19.19 -8.09
N ILE A 389 19.03 20.23 -7.26
CA ILE A 389 18.23 20.52 -6.03
C ILE A 389 16.75 20.60 -6.37
N TRP A 390 16.39 21.38 -7.38
CA TRP A 390 15.01 21.53 -7.85
C TRP A 390 14.37 20.19 -8.23
N THR A 391 15.15 19.33 -8.90
CA THR A 391 14.71 17.99 -9.32
C THR A 391 14.49 17.07 -8.11
N GLU A 392 15.35 17.13 -7.10
CA GLU A 392 15.18 16.39 -5.84
C GLU A 392 13.99 16.90 -5.02
N CYS A 393 13.71 18.21 -5.00
CA CYS A 393 12.50 18.78 -4.41
C CYS A 393 11.23 18.20 -5.08
N ARG A 394 11.20 18.15 -6.42
CA ARG A 394 10.08 17.55 -7.18
C ARG A 394 9.87 16.07 -6.82
N LYS A 395 10.94 15.28 -6.72
CA LYS A 395 10.87 13.88 -6.29
C LYS A 395 10.34 13.76 -4.86
N ALA A 396 10.78 14.64 -3.94
CA ALA A 396 10.32 14.64 -2.54
C ALA A 396 8.83 15.00 -2.40
N ILE A 397 8.34 15.99 -3.17
CA ILE A 397 6.91 16.33 -3.25
C ILE A 397 6.08 15.15 -3.77
N ASP A 398 6.53 14.49 -4.84
CA ASP A 398 5.86 13.32 -5.41
C ASP A 398 5.77 12.17 -4.37
N LYS A 399 6.82 11.97 -3.56
CA LYS A 399 6.77 11.02 -2.43
C LYS A 399 5.79 11.44 -1.32
N LEU A 400 5.70 12.73 -0.98
CA LEU A 400 4.69 13.23 -0.03
C LEU A 400 3.26 13.01 -0.52
N ASP A 401 2.99 13.15 -1.83
CA ASP A 401 1.66 12.91 -2.40
C ASP A 401 1.17 11.47 -2.22
N HIS A 402 2.09 10.50 -2.04
CA HIS A 402 1.77 9.10 -1.78
C HIS A 402 1.52 8.78 -0.28
N ILE A 403 1.70 9.73 0.64
CA ILE A 403 1.44 9.53 2.07
C ILE A 403 -0.04 9.82 2.36
N ASN A 404 -0.84 8.78 2.53
CA ASN A 404 -2.27 8.93 2.85
C ASN A 404 -2.46 9.28 4.35
N THR A 405 -3.00 10.46 4.60
CA THR A 405 -3.23 11.04 5.93
C THR A 405 -4.62 10.76 6.51
N ASN A 406 -5.50 10.06 5.78
CA ASN A 406 -6.86 9.79 6.22
C ASN A 406 -6.89 8.69 7.30
N LYS A 407 -7.16 9.10 8.55
CA LYS A 407 -7.32 8.23 9.73
C LYS A 407 -8.37 7.13 9.57
N GLU A 408 -9.41 7.38 8.78
CA GLU A 408 -10.47 6.38 8.56
C GLU A 408 -10.07 5.27 7.58
N SER A 409 -8.99 5.47 6.81
CA SER A 409 -8.51 4.49 5.86
C SER A 409 -7.95 3.23 6.54
N LEU A 410 -8.16 2.08 5.90
CA LEU A 410 -7.71 0.79 6.41
C LEU A 410 -6.18 0.74 6.61
N GLY A 411 -5.42 1.39 5.72
CA GLY A 411 -3.95 1.46 5.83
C GLY A 411 -3.47 2.26 7.05
N TYR A 412 -4.22 3.29 7.46
CA TYR A 412 -3.92 4.02 8.70
C TYR A 412 -4.22 3.16 9.93
N LYS A 413 -5.43 2.57 9.99
CA LYS A 413 -5.88 1.74 11.13
C LYS A 413 -4.97 0.53 11.41
N LYS A 414 -4.43 -0.10 10.37
CA LYS A 414 -3.42 -1.18 10.47
C LYS A 414 -2.17 -0.79 11.27
N HIS A 415 -1.76 0.47 11.21
CA HIS A 415 -0.55 1.00 11.85
C HIS A 415 -0.85 2.18 12.80
N ALA A 416 -2.07 2.25 13.35
CA ALA A 416 -2.55 3.38 14.13
C ALA A 416 -1.58 3.80 15.24
N GLN A 417 -1.13 2.85 16.07
CA GLN A 417 -0.16 3.12 17.15
C GLN A 417 1.14 3.78 16.68
N PHE A 418 1.67 3.39 15.51
CA PHE A 418 2.88 4.01 14.97
C PHE A 418 2.64 5.49 14.64
N PHE A 419 1.47 5.84 14.09
CA PHE A 419 1.10 7.24 13.86
C PHE A 419 0.78 8.00 15.15
N THR A 420 0.17 7.35 16.15
CA THR A 420 -0.04 7.93 17.48
C THR A 420 1.29 8.22 18.19
N GLN A 421 2.25 7.29 18.14
CA GLN A 421 3.53 7.39 18.86
C GLN A 421 4.52 8.33 18.16
N GLU A 422 4.77 8.15 16.86
CA GLU A 422 5.81 8.89 16.14
C GLU A 422 5.33 10.25 15.60
N TYR A 423 4.01 10.41 15.41
CA TYR A 423 3.41 11.60 14.77
C TYR A 423 2.34 12.28 15.63
N ASN A 424 2.11 11.85 16.87
CA ASN A 424 1.02 12.34 17.74
C ASN A 424 -0.37 12.31 17.08
N ASP A 425 -0.60 11.38 16.15
CA ASP A 425 -1.77 11.34 15.27
C ASP A 425 -1.97 12.61 14.40
N GLU A 426 -0.96 13.45 14.22
CA GLU A 426 -0.97 14.67 13.40
C GLU A 426 -0.20 14.51 12.07
N LEU A 427 -0.27 13.33 11.45
CA LEU A 427 0.45 13.04 10.20
C LEU A 427 0.15 14.05 9.07
N SER A 428 -1.06 14.63 9.03
CA SER A 428 -1.41 15.72 8.11
C SER A 428 -0.59 16.99 8.33
N ASN A 429 -0.31 17.34 9.58
CA ASN A 429 0.46 18.52 9.94
C ASN A 429 1.95 18.28 9.62
N TYR A 430 2.46 17.08 9.89
CA TYR A 430 3.80 16.66 9.47
C TYR A 430 3.97 16.78 7.93
N VAL A 431 3.08 16.16 7.14
CA VAL A 431 3.14 16.23 5.67
C VAL A 431 2.99 17.67 5.15
N GLY A 432 2.14 18.49 5.77
CA GLY A 432 1.98 19.90 5.41
C GLY A 432 3.24 20.73 5.67
N ASN A 433 3.85 20.59 6.86
CA ASN A 433 5.08 21.30 7.21
C ASN A 433 6.25 20.87 6.32
N GLN A 434 6.42 19.56 6.10
CA GLN A 434 7.45 19.03 5.21
C GLN A 434 7.28 19.49 3.75
N ARG A 435 6.04 19.65 3.27
CA ARG A 435 5.80 20.25 1.95
C ARG A 435 6.23 21.71 1.89
N ALA A 436 5.84 22.52 2.89
CA ALA A 436 6.21 23.93 2.94
C ALA A 436 7.74 24.14 2.98
N GLU A 437 8.48 23.31 3.71
CA GLU A 437 9.96 23.30 3.71
C GLU A 437 10.54 23.08 2.30
N ILE A 438 10.01 22.09 1.57
CA ILE A 438 10.47 21.72 0.22
C ILE A 438 10.06 22.78 -0.82
N ASP A 439 8.83 23.32 -0.75
CA ASP A 439 8.36 24.38 -1.65
C ASP A 439 9.26 25.63 -1.53
N ILE A 440 9.60 26.05 -0.30
CA ILE A 440 10.54 27.17 -0.05
C ILE A 440 11.92 26.87 -0.65
N THR A 441 12.42 25.64 -0.46
CA THR A 441 13.72 25.20 -0.99
C THR A 441 13.71 25.21 -2.53
N GLN A 442 12.62 24.76 -3.16
CA GLN A 442 12.45 24.76 -4.60
C GLN A 442 12.42 26.20 -5.16
N THR A 443 11.63 27.10 -4.57
CA THR A 443 11.56 28.51 -5.01
C THR A 443 12.90 29.24 -4.85
N ASN A 444 13.66 28.95 -3.79
CA ASN A 444 15.01 29.51 -3.64
C ASN A 444 15.95 29.05 -4.77
N ALA A 445 15.90 27.77 -5.15
CA ALA A 445 16.68 27.25 -6.28
C ALA A 445 16.24 27.87 -7.62
N GLU A 446 14.93 28.07 -7.85
CA GLU A 446 14.37 28.75 -9.04
C GLU A 446 14.89 30.19 -9.17
N VAL A 447 14.85 30.96 -8.07
CA VAL A 447 15.34 32.35 -8.04
C VAL A 447 16.86 32.40 -8.29
N LEU A 448 17.63 31.50 -7.67
CA LEU A 448 19.08 31.42 -7.88
C LEU A 448 19.41 31.07 -9.34
N LEU A 449 18.75 30.06 -9.92
CA LEU A 449 18.91 29.71 -11.33
C LEU A 449 18.61 30.92 -12.22
N LYS A 450 17.47 31.58 -12.04
CA LYS A 450 17.08 32.76 -12.84
C LYS A 450 18.15 33.85 -12.79
N ASN A 451 18.65 34.17 -11.59
CA ASN A 451 19.70 35.17 -11.42
C ASN A 451 20.99 34.78 -12.17
N ILE A 452 21.46 33.53 -12.04
CA ILE A 452 22.67 33.08 -12.73
C ILE A 452 22.49 33.10 -14.26
N ILE A 453 21.30 32.72 -14.76
CA ILE A 453 21.03 32.69 -16.21
C ILE A 453 21.02 34.10 -16.79
N VAL A 454 20.39 35.05 -16.10
CA VAL A 454 20.42 36.46 -16.44
C VAL A 454 21.87 36.98 -16.43
N ASP A 455 22.63 36.73 -15.36
CA ASP A 455 24.01 37.22 -15.20
C ASP A 455 25.00 36.64 -16.22
N TYR A 456 24.79 35.39 -16.69
CA TYR A 456 25.77 34.67 -17.50
C TYR A 456 25.43 34.63 -19.00
N PHE A 457 24.14 34.54 -19.36
CA PHE A 457 23.74 34.42 -20.76
C PHE A 457 23.23 35.73 -21.38
N SER A 458 22.88 36.75 -20.57
CA SER A 458 22.44 38.03 -21.12
C SER A 458 23.60 38.83 -21.69
N THR A 459 23.49 39.29 -22.93
CA THR A 459 24.44 40.22 -23.55
C THR A 459 23.93 41.65 -23.38
N ASN A 460 23.92 42.15 -22.15
CA ASN A 460 23.74 43.58 -21.93
C ASN A 460 25.05 44.28 -22.32
N PRO A 461 25.08 45.18 -23.32
CA PRO A 461 26.24 46.03 -23.54
C PRO A 461 26.41 46.91 -22.30
N SER A 462 27.58 46.88 -21.65
CA SER A 462 27.85 47.79 -20.55
C SER A 462 27.85 49.24 -21.06
N ASP A 463 27.15 50.14 -20.39
CA ASP A 463 27.24 51.58 -20.69
C ASP A 463 28.65 52.15 -20.38
N SER A 464 29.52 51.39 -19.71
CA SER A 464 30.87 51.81 -19.31
C SER A 464 31.92 50.70 -19.45
N VAL A 465 32.30 50.35 -20.69
CA VAL A 465 33.34 49.34 -20.94
C VAL A 465 34.69 49.78 -20.34
N GLN A 466 35.26 48.98 -19.45
CA GLN A 466 36.57 49.26 -18.85
C GLN A 466 37.73 48.85 -19.79
N PHE A 467 38.70 49.76 -19.94
CA PHE A 467 39.88 49.59 -20.80
C PHE A 467 41.18 49.63 -20.02
N ILE A 468 42.10 48.70 -20.32
CA ILE A 468 43.49 48.73 -19.88
C ILE A 468 44.37 49.22 -21.03
N PRO A 469 45.24 50.23 -20.82
CA PRO A 469 46.19 50.66 -21.85
C PRO A 469 47.23 49.58 -22.13
N TYR A 470 47.47 49.28 -23.41
CA TYR A 470 48.50 48.34 -23.85
C TYR A 470 49.25 48.86 -25.08
N GLN A 471 50.53 49.20 -24.90
CA GLN A 471 51.38 49.82 -25.92
C GLN A 471 50.79 51.14 -26.47
N LYS A 472 50.24 51.14 -27.69
CA LYS A 472 49.59 52.29 -28.35
C LYS A 472 48.07 52.09 -28.50
N ASP A 473 47.55 51.01 -27.96
CA ASP A 473 46.16 50.58 -28.04
C ASP A 473 45.59 50.39 -26.63
N SER A 474 44.35 49.87 -26.54
CA SER A 474 43.75 49.42 -25.28
C SER A 474 43.13 48.04 -25.44
N ILE A 475 43.06 47.29 -24.35
CA ILE A 475 42.37 46.01 -24.27
C ILE A 475 41.11 46.19 -23.42
N SER A 476 40.00 45.65 -23.89
CA SER A 476 38.74 45.62 -23.14
C SER A 476 38.77 44.51 -22.10
N LEU A 477 38.36 44.84 -20.87
CA LEU A 477 38.08 43.84 -19.83
C LEU A 477 36.73 43.11 -20.03
N GLU A 478 35.94 43.56 -20.99
CA GLU A 478 34.60 43.04 -21.29
C GLU A 478 34.47 42.72 -22.78
N VAL A 479 33.48 41.90 -23.15
CA VAL A 479 33.23 41.55 -24.55
C VAL A 479 32.61 42.74 -25.28
N ILE A 480 33.27 43.25 -26.32
CA ILE A 480 32.76 44.35 -27.14
C ILE A 480 32.13 43.78 -28.41
N GLN A 481 30.87 44.16 -28.68
CA GLN A 481 30.32 44.08 -30.03
C GLN A 481 30.70 45.35 -30.80
N GLU A 482 31.55 45.22 -31.82
CA GLU A 482 31.88 46.34 -32.73
C GLU A 482 30.62 46.66 -33.56
N THR A 483 29.88 47.71 -33.17
CA THR A 483 28.63 48.14 -33.84
C THR A 483 28.85 49.01 -35.08
N ASP A 484 30.04 49.59 -35.23
CA ASP A 484 30.43 50.41 -36.39
C ASP A 484 31.55 49.72 -37.16
N SER A 485 31.28 49.41 -38.44
CA SER A 485 32.23 48.78 -39.36
C SER A 485 33.44 49.66 -39.71
N LEU A 486 33.40 50.96 -39.40
CA LEU A 486 34.49 51.91 -39.61
C LEU A 486 35.52 51.91 -38.46
N VAL A 487 35.18 51.37 -37.28
CA VAL A 487 36.04 51.37 -36.09
C VAL A 487 36.49 49.96 -35.74
N VAL A 488 37.36 49.38 -36.57
CA VAL A 488 38.00 48.09 -36.29
C VAL A 488 39.14 48.29 -35.30
N ARG A 489 38.99 47.79 -34.07
CA ARG A 489 40.04 47.85 -33.05
C ARG A 489 41.20 46.93 -33.40
N LYS A 490 42.42 47.33 -33.02
CA LYS A 490 43.61 46.48 -33.18
C LYS A 490 43.52 45.22 -32.34
N ILE A 491 43.10 45.37 -31.08
CA ILE A 491 42.88 44.26 -30.14
C ILE A 491 41.39 44.22 -29.84
N ASN A 492 40.75 43.08 -30.09
CA ASN A 492 39.33 42.87 -29.80
C ASN A 492 39.16 41.65 -28.87
N THR A 493 38.65 41.89 -27.66
CA THR A 493 38.31 40.87 -26.67
C THR A 493 36.96 40.24 -27.03
N LEU A 494 36.98 38.97 -27.40
CA LEU A 494 35.77 38.23 -27.82
C LEU A 494 35.15 37.43 -26.66
N TYR A 495 35.96 37.01 -25.70
CA TYR A 495 35.54 36.25 -24.52
C TYR A 495 36.31 36.67 -23.29
N THR A 496 35.62 36.62 -22.15
CA THR A 496 36.20 36.81 -20.82
C THR A 496 35.76 35.64 -19.94
N ARG A 497 36.67 35.13 -19.10
CA ARG A 497 36.42 33.98 -18.21
C ARG A 497 37.12 34.23 -16.87
N PRO A 498 36.48 33.97 -15.72
CA PRO A 498 37.21 33.92 -14.46
C PRO A 498 38.26 32.80 -14.49
N ASN A 499 39.38 33.04 -13.83
CA ASN A 499 40.48 32.10 -13.64
C ASN A 499 40.81 32.02 -12.13
N LYS A 500 41.82 31.21 -11.77
CA LYS A 500 42.26 31.06 -10.38
C LYS A 500 42.70 32.39 -9.79
N ASN A 501 42.61 32.51 -8.45
CA ASN A 501 43.10 33.66 -7.68
C ASN A 501 42.43 35.02 -8.04
N ASN A 502 41.17 35.01 -8.50
CA ASN A 502 40.45 36.19 -9.03
C ASN A 502 41.10 36.82 -10.27
N HIS A 503 41.91 36.06 -11.01
CA HIS A 503 42.37 36.48 -12.33
C HIS A 503 41.24 36.36 -13.35
N THR A 504 41.35 37.07 -14.48
CA THR A 504 40.43 37.00 -15.63
C THR A 504 41.19 36.64 -16.90
N LEU A 505 40.83 35.51 -17.50
CA LEU A 505 41.28 35.12 -18.84
C LEU A 505 40.53 35.95 -19.89
N LEU A 506 41.28 36.73 -20.67
CA LEU A 506 40.80 37.39 -21.89
C LEU A 506 41.21 36.58 -23.12
N ILE A 507 40.29 36.38 -24.05
CA ILE A 507 40.54 35.65 -25.30
C ILE A 507 39.94 36.44 -26.46
N GLY A 508 40.70 36.58 -27.55
CA GLY A 508 40.29 37.42 -28.67
C GLY A 508 41.27 37.45 -29.82
N THR A 509 41.20 38.51 -30.63
CA THR A 509 42.02 38.69 -31.82
C THR A 509 42.88 39.95 -31.77
N ILE A 510 44.07 39.90 -32.37
CA ILE A 510 44.96 41.03 -32.61
C ILE A 510 45.17 41.16 -34.12
N LYS A 511 44.73 42.27 -34.72
CA LYS A 511 44.88 42.57 -36.15
C LYS A 511 46.06 43.53 -36.36
N ASP A 512 47.18 43.01 -36.85
CA ASP A 512 48.31 43.78 -37.36
C ASP A 512 48.26 43.88 -38.90
N LYS A 513 48.97 44.85 -39.50
CA LYS A 513 48.84 45.20 -40.92
C LYS A 513 48.89 44.03 -41.92
N ASN A 514 49.66 42.98 -41.62
CA ASN A 514 49.86 41.79 -42.47
C ASN A 514 49.66 40.46 -41.73
N GLN A 515 49.18 40.47 -40.48
CA GLN A 515 49.05 39.29 -39.63
C GLN A 515 47.85 39.44 -38.70
N VAL A 516 47.05 38.39 -38.55
CA VAL A 516 46.04 38.33 -37.49
C VAL A 516 46.43 37.22 -36.52
N ASN A 517 46.50 37.55 -35.24
CA ASN A 517 46.83 36.61 -34.18
C ASN A 517 45.59 36.36 -33.33
N ILE A 518 45.42 35.13 -32.85
CA ILE A 518 44.57 34.87 -31.68
C ILE A 518 45.41 35.07 -30.43
N PHE A 519 44.83 35.66 -29.41
CA PHE A 519 45.47 35.79 -28.11
C PHE A 519 44.69 35.12 -26.99
N VAL A 520 45.43 34.63 -26.01
CA VAL A 520 44.95 34.34 -24.66
C VAL A 520 45.83 35.13 -23.70
N ALA A 521 45.23 35.94 -22.85
CA ALA A 521 45.90 36.63 -21.76
C ALA A 521 45.20 36.32 -20.44
N ASP A 522 45.95 36.27 -19.35
CA ASP A 522 45.48 36.19 -17.98
C ASP A 522 45.72 37.55 -17.31
N ILE A 523 44.70 38.12 -16.69
CA ILE A 523 44.77 39.43 -16.04
C ILE A 523 44.59 39.25 -14.55
N ASP A 524 45.52 39.77 -13.76
CA ASP A 524 45.46 39.67 -12.30
C ASP A 524 44.52 40.72 -11.67
N SER A 525 44.36 40.67 -10.35
CA SER A 525 43.56 41.64 -9.59
C SER A 525 44.14 43.07 -9.57
N ALA A 526 45.37 43.27 -10.06
CA ALA A 526 46.00 44.59 -10.23
C ALA A 526 45.83 45.15 -11.66
N ASN A 527 45.16 44.40 -12.56
CA ASN A 527 45.02 44.68 -13.99
C ASN A 527 46.33 44.54 -14.80
N GLU A 528 47.31 43.78 -14.32
CA GLU A 528 48.50 43.44 -15.11
C GLU A 528 48.17 42.33 -16.13
N ILE A 529 48.63 42.49 -17.38
CA ILE A 529 48.30 41.59 -18.49
C ILE A 529 49.43 40.57 -18.70
N ASN A 530 49.22 39.33 -18.26
CA ASN A 530 50.11 38.21 -18.52
C ASN A 530 49.69 37.47 -19.81
N TRP A 531 50.51 37.52 -20.86
CA TRP A 531 50.17 36.89 -22.13
C TRP A 531 50.49 35.39 -22.11
N LEU A 532 49.46 34.56 -22.06
CA LEU A 532 49.62 33.11 -22.17
C LEU A 532 49.98 32.72 -23.60
N THR A 533 49.24 33.17 -24.62
CA THR A 533 49.59 32.86 -26.01
C THR A 533 49.25 33.98 -27.00
N LYS A 534 50.02 34.00 -28.09
CA LYS A 534 49.79 34.82 -29.30
C LYS A 534 50.06 33.95 -30.51
N HIS A 535 49.03 33.33 -31.06
CA HIS A 535 49.14 32.37 -32.15
C HIS A 535 48.80 33.06 -33.49
N PRO A 536 49.74 33.12 -34.47
CA PRO A 536 49.52 33.75 -35.77
C PRO A 536 48.71 32.85 -36.71
N LEU A 537 47.60 33.36 -37.23
CA LEU A 537 46.79 32.67 -38.22
C LEU A 537 47.29 32.95 -39.65
N ASN A 538 47.27 31.92 -40.50
CA ASN A 538 47.63 32.07 -41.91
C ASN A 538 46.47 32.70 -42.72
N THR A 539 46.49 34.02 -42.85
CA THR A 539 45.54 34.75 -43.72
C THR A 539 46.02 34.90 -45.17
N LYS A 540 47.20 34.38 -45.53
CA LYS A 540 47.84 34.65 -46.84
C LYS A 540 47.10 34.04 -48.03
N ASP A 541 46.23 33.05 -47.79
CA ASP A 541 45.52 32.34 -48.86
C ASP A 541 44.21 33.04 -49.26
N TYR A 542 43.85 34.11 -48.53
CA TYR A 542 42.66 34.92 -48.76
C TYR A 542 42.96 36.18 -49.60
N GLN A 543 41.89 36.71 -50.21
CA GLN A 543 41.86 38.00 -50.88
C GLN A 543 41.49 39.09 -49.85
N GLY A 544 42.38 40.06 -49.64
CA GLY A 544 42.17 41.11 -48.63
C GLY A 544 42.23 40.57 -47.20
N ASN A 545 41.45 41.17 -46.30
CA ASN A 545 41.39 40.79 -44.89
C ASN A 545 40.33 39.73 -44.66
N ALA A 546 40.74 38.50 -44.32
CA ALA A 546 39.81 37.49 -43.82
C ALA A 546 39.16 37.94 -42.49
N SER A 547 37.87 37.66 -42.33
CA SER A 547 37.20 37.76 -41.04
C SER A 547 37.59 36.56 -40.18
N ILE A 548 37.84 36.78 -38.89
CA ILE A 548 38.19 35.73 -37.94
C ILE A 548 37.22 35.83 -36.77
N ASP A 549 36.62 34.70 -36.45
CA ASP A 549 35.76 34.52 -35.28
C ASP A 549 36.27 33.34 -34.46
N ILE A 550 35.93 33.32 -33.17
CA ILE A 550 36.21 32.22 -32.25
C ILE A 550 34.86 31.71 -31.77
N PRO A 551 34.16 30.80 -32.48
CA PRO A 551 32.75 30.52 -32.18
C PRO A 551 32.50 29.87 -30.81
N SER A 552 33.51 29.24 -30.21
CA SER A 552 33.41 28.60 -28.89
C SER A 552 34.78 28.42 -28.23
N ILE A 553 34.77 28.31 -26.90
CA ILE A 553 35.94 28.12 -26.05
C ILE A 553 35.59 27.18 -24.90
N THR A 554 36.39 26.12 -24.74
CA THR A 554 36.26 25.14 -23.66
C THR A 554 37.57 25.06 -22.88
N VAL A 555 37.53 25.17 -21.54
CA VAL A 555 38.70 25.01 -20.67
C VAL A 555 38.53 23.74 -19.83
N LYS A 556 39.26 22.68 -20.20
CA LYS A 556 39.16 21.34 -19.57
C LYS A 556 40.53 20.64 -19.59
N GLY A 557 40.74 19.69 -18.67
CA GLY A 557 41.97 18.88 -18.64
C GLY A 557 43.29 19.64 -18.47
N GLY A 558 43.27 20.92 -18.08
CA GLY A 558 44.47 21.79 -18.04
C GLY A 558 44.83 22.43 -19.39
N ALA A 559 43.94 22.40 -20.38
CA ALA A 559 44.11 23.05 -21.66
C ALA A 559 42.92 23.98 -22.00
N ILE A 560 43.18 24.97 -22.84
CA ILE A 560 42.19 25.81 -23.51
C ILE A 560 42.03 25.25 -24.92
N HIS A 561 40.80 24.88 -25.26
CA HIS A 561 40.40 24.41 -26.58
C HIS A 561 39.62 25.54 -27.26
N LEU A 562 40.19 26.11 -28.32
CA LEU A 562 39.62 27.23 -29.08
C LEU A 562 39.09 26.70 -30.41
N MET A 563 37.79 26.87 -30.67
CA MET A 563 37.24 26.70 -32.01
C MET A 563 37.43 28.01 -32.77
N VAL A 564 38.02 27.94 -33.97
CA VAL A 564 38.38 29.10 -34.78
C VAL A 564 37.77 28.97 -36.17
N SER A 565 37.22 30.07 -36.69
CA SER A 565 36.60 30.15 -38.01
C SER A 565 37.20 31.33 -38.79
N LEU A 566 37.96 31.04 -39.84
CA LEU A 566 38.46 32.01 -40.81
C LEU A 566 37.51 32.09 -42.01
N GLN A 567 36.86 33.22 -42.21
CA GLN A 567 35.89 33.46 -43.27
C GLN A 567 36.41 34.49 -44.28
N GLY A 568 36.45 34.14 -45.57
CA GLY A 568 36.84 35.07 -46.63
C GLY A 568 36.89 34.42 -48.01
N ILE A 569 37.16 35.21 -49.05
CA ILE A 569 37.32 34.71 -50.42
C ILE A 569 38.78 34.23 -50.59
N LYS A 570 39.01 32.98 -51.00
CA LYS A 570 40.37 32.48 -51.28
C LYS A 570 40.90 33.02 -52.61
N LYS A 571 42.22 33.13 -52.75
CA LYS A 571 42.87 33.66 -53.97
C LYS A 571 42.48 32.94 -55.27
N GLU A 572 42.11 31.67 -55.19
CA GLU A 572 41.75 30.83 -56.35
C GLU A 572 40.23 30.70 -56.55
N LYS A 573 39.41 31.41 -55.75
CA LYS A 573 37.94 31.24 -55.72
C LYS A 573 37.20 32.58 -55.81
N THR A 574 35.93 32.51 -56.16
CA THR A 574 35.02 33.67 -56.31
C THR A 574 33.98 33.76 -55.19
N SER A 575 33.79 32.70 -54.41
CA SER A 575 32.89 32.64 -53.26
C SER A 575 33.63 32.77 -51.93
N ILE A 576 32.93 33.20 -50.89
CA ILE A 576 33.40 33.14 -49.51
C ILE A 576 33.52 31.66 -49.09
N GLU A 577 34.62 31.30 -48.43
CA GLU A 577 34.80 30.02 -47.76
C GLU A 577 35.08 30.23 -46.27
N ILE A 578 34.71 29.23 -45.45
CA ILE A 578 35.15 29.11 -44.06
C ILE A 578 36.22 28.01 -43.97
N ASP A 579 37.40 28.34 -43.44
CA ASP A 579 38.31 27.35 -42.87
C ASP A 579 38.14 27.33 -41.35
N ASN A 580 37.84 26.15 -40.82
CA ASN A 580 37.64 25.91 -39.41
C ASN A 580 38.85 25.16 -38.84
N GLN A 581 39.27 25.47 -37.61
CA GLN A 581 40.33 24.75 -36.92
C GLN A 581 40.15 24.78 -35.40
N VAL A 582 40.69 23.76 -34.72
CA VAL A 582 40.72 23.68 -33.26
C VAL A 582 42.16 23.91 -32.80
N ILE A 583 42.38 24.92 -31.96
CA ILE A 583 43.69 25.29 -31.39
C ILE A 583 43.71 24.90 -29.91
N LEU A 584 44.75 24.17 -29.48
CA LEU A 584 44.94 23.76 -28.09
C LEU A 584 46.11 24.47 -27.44
N VAL A 585 45.90 25.02 -26.24
CA VAL A 585 46.89 25.78 -25.47
C VAL A 585 46.96 25.23 -24.04
N ASP A 586 48.16 24.89 -23.53
CA ASP A 586 48.34 24.48 -22.12
C ASP A 586 48.15 25.70 -21.19
N THR A 587 47.27 25.60 -20.20
CA THR A 587 46.94 26.74 -19.31
C THR A 587 48.08 27.16 -18.40
N ARG A 588 49.10 26.31 -18.20
CA ARG A 588 50.19 26.54 -17.22
C ARG A 588 51.36 27.31 -17.80
N ASN A 589 51.62 27.17 -19.10
CA ASN A 589 52.78 27.73 -19.78
C ASN A 589 52.44 28.44 -21.11
N GLY A 590 51.17 28.38 -21.56
CA GLY A 590 50.73 29.08 -22.76
C GLY A 590 51.19 28.45 -24.10
N ASN A 591 51.87 27.31 -24.05
CA ASN A 591 52.37 26.63 -25.23
C ASN A 591 51.23 26.06 -26.08
N LEU A 592 51.35 26.21 -27.39
CA LEU A 592 50.51 25.52 -28.37
C LEU A 592 50.78 24.01 -28.27
N MET A 593 49.75 23.23 -27.93
CA MET A 593 49.84 21.77 -27.82
C MET A 593 49.48 21.08 -29.13
N ASN A 594 48.46 21.58 -29.85
CA ASN A 594 48.04 21.04 -31.13
C ASN A 594 47.21 22.07 -31.94
N GLU A 595 47.14 21.87 -33.25
CA GLU A 595 46.31 22.62 -34.18
C GLU A 595 45.67 21.64 -35.18
N ILE A 596 44.35 21.53 -35.17
CA ILE A 596 43.61 20.49 -35.91
C ILE A 596 42.71 21.17 -36.95
N PRO A 597 43.00 21.06 -38.26
CA PRO A 597 42.15 21.61 -39.31
C PRO A 597 40.88 20.77 -39.46
N MET A 598 39.73 21.43 -39.62
CA MET A 598 38.42 20.79 -39.73
C MET A 598 37.98 20.70 -41.20
N LEU A 599 37.41 19.57 -41.60
CA LEU A 599 36.94 19.36 -42.98
C LEU A 599 35.69 20.18 -43.32
N SER A 600 34.84 20.45 -42.34
CA SER A 600 33.59 21.20 -42.55
C SER A 600 33.84 22.65 -42.93
N LYS A 601 33.22 23.10 -44.03
CA LYS A 601 33.26 24.49 -44.55
C LYS A 601 32.03 25.32 -44.13
N LYS A 602 31.28 24.85 -43.13
CA LYS A 602 30.13 25.52 -42.53
C LYS A 602 30.51 26.19 -41.20
N TYR A 603 29.77 27.20 -40.77
CA TYR A 603 30.05 27.92 -39.53
C TYR A 603 29.76 27.04 -38.28
N PRO A 604 30.67 26.96 -37.29
CA PRO A 604 30.48 26.18 -36.06
C PRO A 604 29.42 26.78 -35.15
N ARG A 605 28.51 25.96 -34.62
CA ARG A 605 27.39 26.37 -33.74
C ARG A 605 27.57 25.89 -32.31
N VAL A 606 27.99 24.64 -32.14
CA VAL A 606 28.32 24.04 -30.85
C VAL A 606 29.66 23.33 -30.99
N PHE A 607 30.46 23.40 -29.94
CA PHE A 607 31.77 22.77 -29.83
C PHE A 607 31.96 22.38 -28.36
N GLU A 608 32.10 21.08 -28.10
CA GLU A 608 32.29 20.52 -26.76
C GLU A 608 33.43 19.50 -26.77
N TYR A 609 34.26 19.52 -25.72
CA TYR A 609 35.37 18.58 -25.55
C TYR A 609 35.03 17.48 -24.54
N LEU A 610 35.12 16.23 -25.02
CA LEU A 610 34.92 15.02 -24.26
C LEU A 610 36.26 14.50 -23.72
N GLN A 611 36.49 14.68 -22.43
CA GLN A 611 37.75 14.30 -21.78
C GLN A 611 38.00 12.79 -21.76
N GLU A 612 36.94 11.99 -21.66
CA GLU A 612 36.99 10.52 -21.59
C GLU A 612 37.42 9.89 -22.92
N SER A 613 36.79 10.30 -24.03
CA SER A 613 37.12 9.85 -25.38
C SER A 613 38.26 10.63 -26.05
N LYS A 614 38.72 11.73 -25.44
CA LYS A 614 39.69 12.70 -25.99
C LYS A 614 39.29 13.18 -27.39
N SER A 615 38.02 13.58 -27.52
CA SER A 615 37.42 13.97 -28.80
C SER A 615 36.52 15.21 -28.68
N TYR A 616 36.21 15.82 -29.82
CA TYR A 616 35.38 17.01 -29.97
C TYR A 616 34.04 16.64 -30.61
N LEU A 617 32.94 17.03 -29.99
CA LEU A 617 31.63 17.10 -30.63
C LEU A 617 31.44 18.49 -31.22
N ILE A 618 31.27 18.57 -32.54
CA ILE A 618 31.14 19.85 -33.25
C ILE A 618 29.94 19.80 -34.18
N GLY A 619 29.03 20.77 -34.03
CA GLY A 619 27.89 20.98 -34.92
C GLY A 619 28.10 22.20 -35.80
N PHE A 620 27.99 22.06 -37.12
CA PHE A 620 28.20 23.11 -38.12
C PHE A 620 26.93 23.38 -38.93
N LYS A 621 26.56 24.66 -39.15
CA LYS A 621 25.42 25.08 -39.99
C LYS A 621 25.61 26.48 -40.57
N GLY A 622 25.23 26.66 -41.84
CA GLY A 622 25.31 27.95 -42.53
C GLY A 622 26.74 28.32 -42.94
N ASP A 623 26.86 29.43 -43.66
CA ASP A 623 28.09 29.97 -44.24
C ASP A 623 28.70 31.15 -43.45
N SER A 624 28.05 31.54 -42.34
CA SER A 624 28.40 32.71 -41.54
C SER A 624 27.73 32.65 -40.16
N LYS A 625 28.22 33.44 -39.19
CA LYS A 625 27.61 33.58 -37.85
C LYS A 625 26.12 33.93 -37.91
N LEU A 626 25.71 34.75 -38.88
CA LEU A 626 24.34 35.26 -39.03
C LEU A 626 23.39 34.28 -39.75
N ASN A 627 23.90 33.29 -40.49
CA ASN A 627 23.08 32.34 -41.24
C ASN A 627 22.46 31.23 -40.35
N ILE A 628 21.47 31.65 -39.55
CA ILE A 628 20.63 30.77 -38.72
C ILE A 628 19.25 30.51 -39.35
N GLN A 629 18.74 31.44 -40.16
CA GLN A 629 17.38 31.41 -40.73
C GLN A 629 17.15 30.37 -41.81
N GLU A 630 18.17 30.02 -42.59
CA GLU A 630 18.02 29.14 -43.75
C GLU A 630 17.78 27.68 -43.33
N TYR A 631 16.98 26.96 -44.11
CA TYR A 631 16.81 25.52 -44.00
C TYR A 631 17.97 24.82 -44.73
N ASP A 632 19.05 24.60 -43.99
CA ASP A 632 20.36 24.16 -44.50
C ASP A 632 20.84 22.90 -43.77
N THR A 633 21.84 22.21 -44.34
CA THR A 633 22.46 21.04 -43.73
C THR A 633 23.18 21.41 -42.43
N LEU A 634 22.71 20.82 -41.33
CA LEU A 634 23.41 20.69 -40.06
C LEU A 634 24.31 19.45 -40.12
N THR A 635 25.61 19.65 -39.94
CA THR A 635 26.62 18.58 -39.94
C THR A 635 27.18 18.44 -38.53
N ILE A 636 27.05 17.26 -37.91
CA ILE A 636 27.53 16.97 -36.55
C ILE A 636 28.63 15.92 -36.63
N GLN A 637 29.79 16.21 -36.05
CA GLN A 637 30.99 15.38 -36.12
C GLN A 637 31.53 15.08 -34.73
N ASN A 638 32.02 13.86 -34.54
CA ASN A 638 32.85 13.49 -33.40
C ASN A 638 34.28 13.22 -33.89
N ILE A 639 35.24 14.04 -33.46
CA ILE A 639 36.60 14.07 -34.00
C ILE A 639 37.61 13.94 -32.87
N LYS A 640 38.51 12.95 -32.93
CA LYS A 640 39.59 12.81 -31.93
C LYS A 640 40.56 14.00 -31.95
N ILE A 641 41.33 14.12 -30.87
CA ILE A 641 42.41 15.10 -30.72
C ILE A 641 43.56 14.96 -31.74
N ASP A 642 43.62 13.86 -32.49
CA ASP A 642 44.56 13.63 -33.61
C ASP A 642 43.97 13.99 -34.99
N GLY A 643 42.69 14.38 -35.05
CA GLY A 643 41.97 14.68 -36.29
C GLY A 643 41.18 13.52 -36.91
N GLU A 644 41.21 12.31 -36.34
CA GLU A 644 40.38 11.20 -36.83
C GLU A 644 38.89 11.48 -36.60
N ILE A 645 38.08 11.45 -37.66
CA ILE A 645 36.62 11.54 -37.59
C ILE A 645 36.06 10.17 -37.22
N LEU A 646 35.54 10.04 -36.00
CA LEU A 646 34.93 8.81 -35.49
C LEU A 646 33.56 8.54 -36.15
N TRP A 647 32.77 9.60 -36.32
CA TRP A 647 31.51 9.57 -37.06
C TRP A 647 31.09 10.98 -37.50
N ASN A 648 30.19 11.03 -38.49
CA ASN A 648 29.65 12.25 -39.07
C ASN A 648 28.17 12.06 -39.44
N THR A 649 27.33 13.01 -39.05
CA THR A 649 25.87 12.94 -39.21
C THR A 649 25.36 14.22 -39.86
N ASN A 650 24.68 14.08 -40.99
CA ASN A 650 24.07 15.20 -41.72
C ASN A 650 22.55 15.17 -41.56
N LEU A 651 21.98 16.32 -41.21
CA LEU A 651 20.56 16.60 -41.00
C LEU A 651 20.20 17.90 -41.73
N LEU A 652 18.93 18.17 -42.01
CA LEU A 652 18.46 19.47 -42.52
C LEU A 652 17.75 20.22 -41.40
N MET A 653 18.15 21.45 -41.09
CA MET A 653 17.60 22.23 -39.98
C MET A 653 17.31 23.68 -40.35
N GLN A 654 16.19 24.20 -39.86
CA GLN A 654 15.85 25.62 -39.80
C GLN A 654 15.67 25.98 -38.32
N GLY A 655 16.52 26.89 -37.84
CA GLY A 655 16.69 27.17 -36.41
C GLY A 655 18.15 27.08 -35.97
N MET A 656 18.34 26.94 -34.67
CA MET A 656 19.62 27.00 -33.97
C MET A 656 19.90 25.72 -33.20
N LEU A 657 21.13 25.23 -33.30
CA LEU A 657 21.64 24.18 -32.43
C LEU A 657 22.01 24.83 -31.08
N THR A 658 21.47 24.31 -29.98
CA THR A 658 21.71 24.84 -28.63
C THR A 658 22.85 24.09 -27.95
N GLU A 659 22.77 22.76 -27.88
CA GLU A 659 23.71 21.94 -27.11
C GLU A 659 23.86 20.52 -27.70
N ILE A 660 25.01 19.88 -27.47
CA ILE A 660 25.21 18.45 -27.75
C ILE A 660 25.74 17.75 -26.49
N ILE A 661 24.89 16.95 -25.85
CA ILE A 661 25.21 16.24 -24.61
C ILE A 661 25.65 14.81 -24.94
N ALA A 662 26.85 14.43 -24.47
CA ALA A 662 27.30 13.04 -24.51
C ALA A 662 26.80 12.26 -23.28
N LEU A 663 26.29 11.06 -23.51
CA LEU A 663 25.89 10.09 -22.49
C LEU A 663 26.65 8.76 -22.75
N PRO A 664 26.76 7.84 -21.77
CA PRO A 664 27.63 6.67 -21.88
C PRO A 664 27.40 5.76 -23.11
N THR A 665 26.21 5.78 -23.71
CA THR A 665 25.83 4.92 -24.84
C THR A 665 25.12 5.66 -25.99
N GLN A 666 25.05 6.99 -25.95
CA GLN A 666 24.24 7.80 -26.88
C GLN A 666 24.63 9.28 -26.82
N TYR A 667 24.18 10.08 -27.79
CA TYR A 667 24.28 11.55 -27.73
C TYR A 667 22.89 12.16 -27.82
N LEU A 668 22.67 13.28 -27.14
CA LEU A 668 21.46 14.10 -27.25
C LEU A 668 21.82 15.43 -27.90
N ILE A 669 21.14 15.73 -28.99
CA ILE A 669 21.13 17.05 -29.64
C ILE A 669 19.96 17.83 -29.08
N VAL A 670 20.19 19.03 -28.57
CA VAL A 670 19.14 19.99 -28.20
C VAL A 670 19.22 21.17 -29.15
N ALA A 671 18.11 21.49 -29.80
CA ALA A 671 18.05 22.56 -30.80
C ALA A 671 16.72 23.32 -30.73
N ASN A 672 16.78 24.64 -30.88
CA ASN A 672 15.59 25.48 -31.07
C ASN A 672 15.26 25.49 -32.56
N ILE A 673 14.14 24.88 -32.95
CA ILE A 673 13.82 24.65 -34.36
C ILE A 673 12.51 25.32 -34.76
N ASN A 674 12.40 25.65 -36.04
CA ASN A 674 11.12 25.60 -36.75
C ASN A 674 10.96 24.23 -37.43
N LYS A 675 12.06 23.65 -37.95
CA LYS A 675 12.07 22.38 -38.69
C LYS A 675 13.42 21.66 -38.58
N LEU A 676 13.39 20.35 -38.39
CA LEU A 676 14.57 19.46 -38.39
C LEU A 676 14.19 18.12 -39.06
N SER A 677 14.98 17.63 -40.02
CA SER A 677 14.76 16.33 -40.65
C SER A 677 16.07 15.62 -40.97
N ASN A 678 16.00 14.36 -41.41
CA ASN A 678 17.12 13.74 -42.10
C ASN A 678 17.30 14.32 -43.52
N MET A 679 18.39 13.93 -44.21
CA MET A 679 18.72 14.39 -45.57
C MET A 679 17.70 13.99 -46.66
N THR A 680 16.82 13.02 -46.40
CA THR A 680 15.76 12.60 -47.34
C THR A 680 14.42 13.28 -47.08
N GLY A 681 14.32 14.12 -46.05
CA GLY A 681 13.06 14.73 -45.61
C GLY A 681 12.11 13.79 -44.85
N SER A 682 12.40 12.49 -44.77
CA SER A 682 11.68 11.57 -43.89
C SER A 682 12.04 11.84 -42.42
N ASN A 683 11.12 11.53 -41.50
CA ASN A 683 11.25 11.80 -40.05
C ASN A 683 11.54 13.29 -39.76
N THR A 684 10.60 14.17 -40.13
CA THR A 684 10.68 15.60 -39.83
C THR A 684 10.06 15.92 -38.46
N LEU A 685 10.84 16.58 -37.61
CA LEU A 685 10.40 17.30 -36.41
C LEU A 685 10.07 18.74 -36.80
N ILE A 686 8.90 19.25 -36.40
CA ILE A 686 8.41 20.59 -36.76
C ILE A 686 7.87 21.26 -35.49
N ALA A 687 8.14 22.56 -35.36
CA ALA A 687 7.49 23.45 -34.39
C ALA A 687 5.97 23.58 -34.66
N GLU A 688 5.24 24.19 -33.74
CA GLU A 688 3.84 24.53 -33.97
C GLU A 688 3.69 25.72 -34.95
N ASN A 689 4.69 26.60 -34.99
CA ASN A 689 4.73 27.74 -35.91
C ASN A 689 5.96 27.65 -36.84
N SER A 690 5.73 27.84 -38.15
CA SER A 690 6.76 27.83 -39.19
C SER A 690 7.46 29.17 -39.40
N GLU A 691 6.94 30.26 -38.83
CA GLU A 691 7.57 31.58 -38.85
C GLU A 691 8.90 31.57 -38.08
N PHE A 692 9.97 32.07 -38.69
CA PHE A 692 11.29 32.00 -38.09
C PHE A 692 11.36 32.75 -36.76
N GLY A 693 11.98 32.12 -35.76
CA GLY A 693 12.12 32.66 -34.41
C GLY A 693 10.98 32.27 -33.47
N ASN A 694 9.84 31.78 -34.00
CA ASN A 694 8.80 31.16 -33.20
C ASN A 694 9.16 29.69 -32.93
N PHE A 695 10.27 29.48 -32.22
CA PHE A 695 10.87 28.17 -32.03
C PHE A 695 10.09 27.29 -31.05
N ASN A 696 10.19 25.98 -31.27
CA ASN A 696 10.03 24.96 -30.24
C ASN A 696 11.35 24.20 -30.09
N THR A 697 11.65 23.72 -28.88
CA THR A 697 12.86 22.92 -28.65
C THR A 697 12.67 21.49 -29.13
N ALA A 698 13.54 21.03 -30.03
CA ALA A 698 13.66 19.65 -30.44
C ALA A 698 14.83 18.96 -29.73
N ILE A 699 14.63 17.67 -29.43
CA ILE A 699 15.60 16.80 -28.81
C ILE A 699 15.76 15.58 -29.71
N LEU A 700 16.96 15.37 -30.26
CA LEU A 700 17.26 14.27 -31.18
C LEU A 700 18.34 13.37 -30.57
N LYS A 701 18.04 12.09 -30.40
CA LYS A 701 18.96 11.07 -29.92
C LYS A 701 19.75 10.46 -31.07
N LEU A 702 21.07 10.48 -30.94
CA LEU A 702 22.01 9.70 -31.76
C LEU A 702 22.51 8.47 -30.99
N ASP A 703 22.83 7.38 -31.68
CA ASP A 703 23.60 6.27 -31.10
C ASP A 703 25.10 6.57 -30.99
N THR A 704 25.90 5.62 -30.49
CA THR A 704 27.36 5.74 -30.36
C THR A 704 28.08 6.00 -31.70
N PHE A 705 27.43 5.73 -32.84
CA PHE A 705 27.96 5.94 -34.19
C PHE A 705 27.37 7.19 -34.86
N GLY A 706 26.69 8.05 -34.09
CA GLY A 706 26.09 9.29 -34.57
C GLY A 706 24.78 9.10 -35.34
N LYS A 707 24.26 7.88 -35.52
CA LYS A 707 23.05 7.67 -36.30
C LYS A 707 21.82 8.14 -35.51
N ALA A 708 20.96 8.94 -36.13
CA ALA A 708 19.70 9.37 -35.54
C ALA A 708 18.78 8.16 -35.27
N VAL A 709 18.42 7.95 -34.00
CA VAL A 709 17.61 6.81 -33.54
C VAL A 709 16.16 7.23 -33.31
N ASN A 710 15.95 8.32 -32.58
CA ASN A 710 14.62 8.82 -32.20
C ASN A 710 14.71 10.32 -31.86
N GLY A 711 13.62 11.06 -31.95
CA GLY A 711 13.58 12.47 -31.55
C GLY A 711 12.17 12.96 -31.25
N THR A 712 12.09 14.04 -30.50
CA THR A 712 10.83 14.66 -30.05
C THR A 712 10.91 16.19 -30.13
N VAL A 713 9.75 16.85 -30.04
CA VAL A 713 9.65 18.32 -29.97
C VAL A 713 8.83 18.68 -28.75
N LEU A 714 9.32 19.64 -27.96
CA LEU A 714 8.57 20.33 -26.92
C LEU A 714 7.54 21.26 -27.57
N LYS A 715 6.42 20.65 -27.96
CA LYS A 715 5.27 21.36 -28.49
C LYS A 715 4.63 22.20 -27.39
N SER A 716 4.54 23.49 -27.67
CA SER A 716 3.95 24.52 -26.83
C SER A 716 3.32 25.54 -27.76
N SER A 717 2.12 26.00 -27.41
CA SER A 717 1.37 27.02 -28.14
C SER A 717 2.01 28.41 -28.06
N GLN A 718 2.89 28.63 -27.08
CA GLN A 718 3.79 29.77 -27.01
C GLN A 718 5.21 29.36 -27.42
N PRO A 719 5.93 30.15 -28.25
CA PRO A 719 7.32 29.88 -28.57
C PRO A 719 8.21 29.75 -27.32
N TYR A 720 9.18 28.85 -27.38
CA TYR A 720 10.13 28.58 -26.31
C TYR A 720 11.54 28.40 -26.87
N GLU A 721 12.47 29.20 -26.35
CA GLU A 721 13.88 29.18 -26.70
C GLU A 721 14.69 28.55 -25.56
N THR A 722 15.15 27.30 -25.71
CA THR A 722 16.14 26.72 -24.79
C THR A 722 17.46 27.45 -24.97
N ILE A 723 17.94 28.09 -23.89
CA ILE A 723 19.23 28.76 -23.81
C ILE A 723 20.33 27.75 -23.49
N PHE A 724 20.04 26.77 -22.62
CA PHE A 724 21.03 25.83 -22.09
C PHE A 724 20.40 24.47 -21.73
N ALA A 725 21.18 23.39 -21.81
CA ALA A 725 20.71 22.03 -21.54
C ALA A 725 21.72 21.22 -20.72
N LEU A 726 21.23 20.42 -19.78
CA LEU A 726 22.01 19.67 -18.81
C LEU A 726 21.43 18.27 -18.62
N SER A 727 22.28 17.26 -18.43
CA SER A 727 21.83 15.92 -18.01
C SER A 727 22.60 15.45 -16.78
N ASP A 728 21.90 14.78 -15.88
CA ASP A 728 22.38 14.31 -14.58
C ASP A 728 23.06 12.93 -14.63
N TYR A 729 23.08 12.26 -15.79
CA TYR A 729 23.37 10.83 -16.00
C TYR A 729 22.31 9.85 -15.48
N ASP A 730 21.52 10.21 -14.46
CA ASP A 730 20.39 9.45 -13.88
C ASP A 730 19.13 9.43 -14.77
N ASN A 731 19.32 9.56 -16.09
CA ASN A 731 18.27 9.68 -17.09
C ASN A 731 17.32 10.87 -16.88
N THR A 732 17.79 12.03 -16.41
CA THR A 732 17.07 13.30 -16.59
C THR A 732 17.80 14.29 -17.48
N LEU A 733 17.03 15.15 -18.14
CA LEU A 733 17.44 16.24 -19.01
C LEU A 733 16.74 17.50 -18.52
N ASN A 734 17.52 18.45 -18.01
CA ASN A 734 17.10 19.77 -17.59
C ASN A 734 17.33 20.75 -18.73
N LEU A 735 16.26 21.40 -19.19
CA LEU A 735 16.28 22.38 -20.26
C LEU A 735 15.92 23.74 -19.67
N ILE A 736 16.81 24.70 -19.89
CA ILE A 736 16.71 26.05 -19.34
C ILE A 736 16.51 27.00 -20.52
N GLY A 737 15.46 27.82 -20.46
CA GLY A 737 15.10 28.67 -21.59
C GLY A 737 14.13 29.79 -21.24
N VAL A 738 13.65 30.50 -22.25
CA VAL A 738 12.71 31.62 -22.10
C VAL A 738 11.52 31.52 -23.04
N LYS A 739 10.39 32.10 -22.63
CA LYS A 739 9.20 32.21 -23.47
C LYS A 739 9.27 33.34 -24.49
N GLY A 740 8.51 33.17 -25.57
CA GLY A 740 8.33 34.13 -26.65
C GLY A 740 9.39 34.00 -27.74
N ASN A 741 9.25 34.83 -28.76
CA ASN A 741 10.01 34.72 -30.01
C ASN A 741 11.52 34.92 -29.78
N PHE A 742 12.35 34.27 -30.61
CA PHE A 742 13.79 34.46 -30.62
C PHE A 742 14.16 35.95 -30.75
N SER A 743 15.12 36.39 -29.93
CA SER A 743 15.68 37.74 -30.02
C SER A 743 17.18 37.69 -30.31
N THR A 744 17.64 38.52 -31.23
CA THR A 744 19.07 38.72 -31.48
C THR A 744 19.75 39.49 -30.34
N THR A 745 19.02 40.37 -29.65
CA THR A 745 19.45 40.92 -28.36
C THR A 745 19.12 39.91 -27.27
N LYS A 746 20.16 39.26 -26.73
CA LYS A 746 20.03 38.35 -25.58
C LYS A 746 19.87 39.15 -24.30
N ASP A 747 18.77 39.89 -24.13
CA ASP A 747 18.37 40.38 -22.82
C ASP A 747 17.32 39.42 -22.25
N TYR A 748 17.67 38.75 -21.16
CA TYR A 748 16.78 37.81 -20.47
C TYR A 748 16.16 38.41 -19.19
N ASN A 749 16.50 39.65 -18.80
CA ASN A 749 15.97 40.31 -17.60
C ASN A 749 14.44 40.47 -17.65
N THR A 750 13.93 40.80 -18.82
CA THR A 750 12.51 41.10 -19.08
C THR A 750 11.70 39.89 -19.53
N ARG A 751 12.33 38.71 -19.65
CA ARG A 751 11.71 37.50 -20.21
C ARG A 751 11.34 36.50 -19.12
N GLU A 752 10.23 35.79 -19.36
CA GLU A 752 9.77 34.69 -18.51
C GLU A 752 10.68 33.47 -18.72
N LEU A 753 11.28 32.97 -17.65
CA LEU A 753 12.31 31.95 -17.67
C LEU A 753 11.74 30.62 -17.20
N MET A 754 11.85 29.58 -18.04
CA MET A 754 11.33 28.25 -17.74
C MET A 754 12.46 27.23 -17.60
N LEU A 755 12.34 26.40 -16.56
CA LEU A 755 13.05 25.14 -16.40
C LEU A 755 12.11 23.98 -16.76
N ILE A 756 12.49 23.18 -17.76
CA ILE A 756 11.75 21.98 -18.18
C ILE A 756 12.62 20.77 -17.84
N ASN A 757 12.20 19.95 -16.87
CA ASN A 757 12.81 18.66 -16.59
C ASN A 757 12.12 17.57 -17.42
N MET A 758 12.91 16.66 -17.99
CA MET A 758 12.44 15.50 -18.73
C MET A 758 13.16 14.24 -18.28
N ARG A 759 12.43 13.12 -18.14
CA ARG A 759 13.06 11.81 -18.04
C ARG A 759 13.47 11.30 -19.43
N ILE A 760 14.72 10.85 -19.55
CA ILE A 760 15.30 10.21 -20.73
C ILE A 760 14.85 8.73 -20.78
N ASN A 761 13.54 8.51 -20.78
CA ASN A 761 12.90 7.23 -21.02
C ASN A 761 11.64 7.46 -21.86
N ASN A 762 11.67 6.99 -23.12
CA ASN A 762 10.57 7.09 -24.10
C ASN A 762 10.11 8.52 -24.52
N PHE A 763 10.87 9.58 -24.21
CA PHE A 763 10.73 10.95 -24.77
C PHE A 763 9.30 11.52 -24.83
N LYS A 764 8.46 11.17 -23.86
CA LYS A 764 7.11 11.70 -23.72
C LYS A 764 7.14 12.91 -22.81
N VAL A 765 6.61 14.03 -23.27
CA VAL A 765 6.52 15.27 -22.48
C VAL A 765 5.35 15.14 -21.51
N GLU A 766 5.65 14.96 -20.23
CA GLU A 766 4.71 15.27 -19.15
C GLU A 766 5.13 16.61 -18.56
N GLU A 767 4.47 17.66 -19.05
CA GLU A 767 4.66 19.04 -18.61
C GLU A 767 4.22 19.18 -17.15
N LYS A 768 5.19 19.15 -16.23
CA LYS A 768 4.95 19.34 -14.79
C LYS A 768 5.43 20.74 -14.38
N ASN A 769 4.52 21.70 -14.40
CA ASN A 769 4.64 23.09 -13.95
C ASN A 769 5.73 23.95 -14.58
N ILE A 770 5.26 24.76 -15.53
CA ILE A 770 5.70 26.13 -15.83
C ILE A 770 5.65 27.00 -14.56
N GLN A 771 6.65 27.86 -14.38
CA GLN A 771 6.47 29.26 -13.96
C GLN A 771 7.15 30.17 -15.00
#